data_AF-A0A851UDJ4-F1
#
_entry.id   AF-A0A851UDJ4-F1
#
_cell.length_a   1.000
_cell.length_b   1.000
_cell.length_c   1.000
_cell.angle_alpha   90.00
_cell.angle_beta   90.00
_cell.angle_gamma   90.00
#
_symmetry.space_group_name_H-M   'P 1'
#
loop_
_entity.id
_entity.type
_entity.pdbx_description
1 polymer ?
#
loop_
_entity_poly.entity_id
_entity_poly.type
_entity_poly.pdbx_seq_one_letter_code
_entity_poly.pdbx_strand_id
1 'polypeptide(L)'
;MKVRQVSDLSDFSRGHWLRELLSRGEEPSRVLCSPDGQHLLLLQKSRPPTLPRVVAFQRHSIAGAHLERSWQPPQPALVGLLFLQSPVVRGSWVLAVVWEHGRTEVWHFVVAVGWQLLQTLELCQGARARVVSVCSQGVSLVWCEERPPLGAHSDMSKCAFRFCICARALEVGEQGVRLGTLRIVLHNSPEYQVLASPQHVFLVPAAADFATTSKFLLIWHPEKAEFTITAPSAGFIHSKVLRSSSESDFRKLLLGSVGLLSGFAPLDIHTSTVSNSGGLLLVSTKGSVSIVEPDGTQRHIFDLEGGPLAQGSPVQLKTFGNILACLLAGVLYLVDQNSGRLVENEVLSMKEVHFLESQEEEDSIQLLSQSGIYSFSFSKPEHSSRPEPYLVEMVFEEACRYYQRRSLSSSKLTVEKLKKGGTFQAPVVLAAILQHSLHQKQKPAQGLQDTYAKLLSAVNLELQSYMSLELLKTCVVCAPESEVESYCKELVEQEVSRILQSDMDKDNLAYLNSVFAAFPRAAWKAIRSCLQLQQNGDGLLVARATPEVWKKVLCQPQLEEAGQNGIVPLFELICTSFLRFKPKWLPSFVELTQQYVTSSWSYSSKEGPEGRVPLYKRALGVLARKNKHGSADDEMELELLLCSRRPKAVLQALHLLIRLKRWQRVVEVAEKFSKLSPLLNKEIFVTLLAEFAQHRELDPYLDRLWPLCPAELTASDILTIVLQHLPHSQEDPVPFSSEGNQLTVGLLKPLLQRVAQRPRVQDEMYSDALQSTAFPPPTPPREH
;
A
#
# COMPACT_ATOMS: atom_id res chain seq x y z
N MET A 1 -0.84 31.88 20.97
CA MET A 1 -0.55 30.76 21.90
C MET A 1 0.10 31.36 23.16
N LYS A 2 0.56 30.57 24.16
CA LYS A 2 1.31 31.13 25.30
C LYS A 2 2.60 30.37 25.50
N VAL A 3 3.73 31.07 25.41
CA VAL A 3 5.04 30.57 25.83
C VAL A 3 4.97 30.28 27.33
N ARG A 4 5.08 29.00 27.71
CA ARG A 4 5.08 28.60 29.13
C ARG A 4 6.51 28.36 29.58
N GLN A 5 6.91 29.02 30.67
CA GLN A 5 8.16 28.69 31.33
C GLN A 5 8.03 27.31 31.97
N VAL A 6 8.90 26.38 31.57
CA VAL A 6 8.97 25.01 32.10
C VAL A 6 10.00 24.91 33.21
N SER A 7 11.10 25.66 33.11
CA SER A 7 12.17 25.70 34.10
C SER A 7 12.78 27.10 34.18
N ASP A 8 13.22 27.51 35.37
CA ASP A 8 13.96 28.77 35.63
C ASP A 8 15.49 28.56 35.66
N LEU A 9 15.95 27.43 35.13
CA LEU A 9 17.33 26.92 35.15
C LEU A 9 17.81 26.45 36.53
N SER A 10 17.00 26.55 37.60
CA SER A 10 17.38 26.03 38.92
C SER A 10 17.49 24.50 38.95
N ASP A 11 16.79 23.83 38.03
CA ASP A 11 16.86 22.38 37.84
C ASP A 11 18.24 21.91 37.35
N PHE A 12 19.08 22.80 36.80
CA PHE A 12 20.41 22.45 36.34
C PHE A 12 21.45 22.56 37.45
N SER A 13 22.39 21.61 37.45
CA SER A 13 23.62 21.69 38.25
C SER A 13 24.33 23.01 37.94
N ARG A 14 24.55 23.87 38.95
CA ARG A 14 25.11 25.22 38.79
C ARG A 14 24.26 26.13 37.87
N GLY A 15 22.93 26.07 38.00
CA GLY A 15 22.01 26.93 37.24
C GLY A 15 22.31 28.44 37.29
N HIS A 16 22.87 28.95 38.41
CA HIS A 16 23.34 30.33 38.51
C HIS A 16 24.47 30.64 37.51
N TRP A 17 25.40 29.70 37.33
CA TRP A 17 26.51 29.80 36.40
C TRP A 17 26.02 29.69 34.96
N LEU A 18 25.07 28.79 34.67
CA LEU A 18 24.42 28.70 33.35
C LEU A 18 23.76 30.04 32.97
N ARG A 19 23.01 30.65 33.89
CA ARG A 19 22.39 31.97 33.71
C ARG A 19 23.42 33.07 33.47
N GLU A 20 24.56 33.00 34.16
CA GLU A 20 25.65 33.96 33.97
C GLU A 20 26.32 33.83 32.61
N LEU A 21 26.55 32.60 32.13
CA LEU A 21 27.13 32.38 30.80
C LEU A 21 26.19 32.82 29.67
N LEU A 22 24.87 32.62 29.82
CA LEU A 22 23.88 33.07 28.85
C LEU A 22 23.62 34.59 28.88
N SER A 23 23.93 35.27 30.01
CA SER A 23 23.64 36.71 30.17
C SER A 23 24.82 37.64 29.89
N ARG A 24 26.06 37.14 29.95
CA ARG A 24 27.28 37.95 29.77
C ARG A 24 27.55 38.43 28.34
N GLY A 25 26.70 38.11 27.36
CA GLY A 25 26.88 38.50 25.95
C GLY A 25 28.12 37.88 25.30
N GLU A 26 28.69 36.84 25.93
CA GLU A 26 29.62 35.92 25.29
C GLU A 26 28.77 34.86 24.57
N GLU A 27 28.24 35.22 23.40
CA GLU A 27 27.32 34.37 22.64
C GLU A 27 27.84 32.92 22.60
N PRO A 28 27.08 31.94 23.12
CA PRO A 28 27.46 30.55 22.99
C PRO A 28 27.43 30.22 21.50
N SER A 29 28.60 29.87 20.96
CA SER A 29 28.75 29.53 19.55
C SER A 29 27.87 28.34 19.14
N ARG A 30 27.60 27.42 20.07
CA ARG A 30 26.67 26.29 19.93
C ARG A 30 26.11 25.87 21.28
N VAL A 31 24.83 25.48 21.28
CA VAL A 31 24.11 24.86 22.40
C VAL A 31 23.64 23.49 21.93
N LEU A 32 23.92 22.43 22.68
CA LEU A 32 23.51 21.06 22.35
C LEU A 32 22.84 20.39 23.56
N CYS A 33 21.77 19.64 23.32
CA CYS A 33 21.17 18.78 24.34
C CYS A 33 21.61 17.34 24.11
N SER A 34 21.78 16.58 25.20
CA SER A 34 21.89 15.13 25.08
C SER A 34 20.58 14.53 24.58
N PRO A 35 20.63 13.35 23.91
CA PRO A 35 19.45 12.66 23.42
C PRO A 35 18.34 12.42 24.46
N ASP A 36 18.74 12.19 25.72
CA ASP A 36 17.84 11.98 26.85
C ASP A 36 17.31 13.29 27.50
N GLY A 37 17.71 14.45 26.98
CA GLY A 37 17.31 15.76 27.49
C GLY A 37 17.82 16.11 28.90
N GLN A 38 18.71 15.28 29.47
CA GLN A 38 19.23 15.45 30.83
C GLN A 38 20.51 16.29 30.89
N HIS A 39 21.20 16.51 29.77
CA HIS A 39 22.45 17.26 29.73
C HIS A 39 22.38 18.37 28.69
N LEU A 40 22.87 19.55 29.07
CA LEU A 40 23.00 20.72 28.22
C LEU A 40 24.49 21.06 28.08
N LEU A 41 24.99 21.08 26.86
CA LEU A 41 26.36 21.45 26.52
C LEU A 41 26.39 22.86 25.92
N LEU A 42 27.23 23.72 26.50
CA LEU A 42 27.54 25.03 25.96
C LEU A 42 28.96 25.05 25.41
N LEU A 43 29.11 25.45 24.15
CA LEU A 43 30.40 25.77 23.53
C LEU A 43 30.56 27.27 23.43
N GLN A 44 31.48 27.83 24.22
CA GLN A 44 31.79 29.25 24.18
C GLN A 44 32.99 29.53 23.26
N LYS A 45 32.84 30.53 22.37
CA LYS A 45 33.96 31.18 21.68
C LYS A 45 34.26 32.47 22.45
N SER A 46 35.21 32.39 23.38
CA SER A 46 35.60 33.56 24.19
C SER A 46 36.29 34.62 23.33
N ARG A 47 36.19 35.90 23.74
CA ARG A 47 36.94 37.04 23.17
C ARG A 47 38.45 36.77 23.20
N PRO A 48 39.25 37.40 22.32
CA PRO A 48 40.68 37.13 22.22
C PRO A 48 41.41 37.30 23.58
N PRO A 49 42.25 36.33 24.00
CA PRO A 49 42.57 35.08 23.30
C PRO A 49 41.43 34.04 23.37
N THR A 50 41.02 33.56 22.19
CA THR A 50 39.90 32.63 21.95
C THR A 50 40.20 31.24 22.50
N LEU A 51 39.79 30.95 23.73
CA LEU A 51 39.84 29.59 24.28
C LEU A 51 38.46 28.94 24.11
N PRO A 52 38.32 27.91 23.25
CA PRO A 52 37.09 27.15 23.24
C PRO A 52 36.90 26.53 24.62
N ARG A 53 35.71 26.71 25.19
CA ARG A 53 35.34 26.11 26.48
C ARG A 53 34.07 25.32 26.30
N VAL A 54 34.11 24.05 26.71
CA VAL A 54 32.93 23.18 26.77
C VAL A 54 32.53 23.02 28.21
N VAL A 55 31.27 23.35 28.49
CA VAL A 55 30.68 23.19 29.82
C VAL A 55 29.39 22.39 29.69
N ALA A 56 29.31 21.28 30.42
CA ALA A 56 28.10 20.46 30.54
C ALA A 56 27.34 20.79 31.82
N PHE A 57 26.04 20.97 31.68
CA PHE A 57 25.09 21.17 32.77
C PHE A 57 24.15 19.98 32.81
N GLN A 58 23.96 19.38 33.98
CA GLN A 58 23.07 18.24 34.17
C GLN A 58 21.75 18.71 34.78
N ARG A 59 20.63 18.18 34.30
CA ARG A 59 19.28 18.39 34.82
C ARG A 59 19.07 17.44 36.00
N HIS A 60 18.74 18.00 37.17
CA HIS A 60 18.66 17.36 38.48
C HIS A 60 20.03 17.02 39.10
N SER A 61 20.22 17.38 40.38
CA SER A 61 21.50 17.22 41.08
C SER A 61 21.73 15.76 41.46
N ILE A 62 22.43 15.02 40.61
CA ILE A 62 23.05 13.74 40.98
C ILE A 62 24.54 14.03 41.20
N ALA A 63 25.11 13.51 42.28
CA ALA A 63 26.52 13.70 42.59
C ALA A 63 27.40 13.03 41.52
N GLY A 64 28.27 13.80 40.86
CA GLY A 64 29.18 13.30 39.82
C GLY A 64 30.11 14.40 39.29
N ALA A 65 31.20 14.01 38.63
CA ALA A 65 32.14 14.93 38.00
C ALA A 65 31.48 15.70 36.84
N HIS A 66 31.57 17.03 36.88
CA HIS A 66 31.11 17.90 35.80
C HIS A 66 32.11 17.92 34.64
N LEU A 67 31.61 17.95 33.40
CA LEU A 67 32.44 18.20 32.24
C LEU A 67 32.60 19.72 32.07
N GLU A 68 33.66 20.26 32.67
CA GLU A 68 34.11 21.63 32.41
C GLU A 68 35.56 21.56 31.90
N ARG A 69 35.73 21.78 30.60
CA ARG A 69 37.04 21.76 29.96
C ARG A 69 37.29 23.09 29.27
N SER A 70 38.36 23.75 29.72
CA SER A 70 39.04 24.80 28.99
C SER A 70 40.35 24.23 28.48
N TRP A 71 40.66 24.48 27.21
CA TRP A 71 41.91 24.03 26.60
C TRP A 71 42.83 25.23 26.43
N GLN A 72 44.00 25.20 27.06
CA GLN A 72 44.99 26.27 26.91
C GLN A 72 45.68 26.16 25.53
N PRO A 73 46.12 27.28 24.93
CA PRO A 73 46.89 27.26 23.70
C PRO A 73 48.21 26.49 23.93
N PRO A 74 48.77 25.79 22.92
CA PRO A 74 48.51 25.91 21.49
C PRO A 74 47.62 24.77 20.93
N GLN A 75 46.49 24.45 21.57
CA GLN A 75 45.61 23.41 21.03
C GLN A 75 44.88 23.85 19.74
N PRO A 76 44.71 22.95 18.75
CA PRO A 76 44.02 23.25 17.48
C PRO A 76 42.55 23.58 17.69
N ALA A 77 41.92 24.23 16.70
CA ALA A 77 40.53 24.64 16.81
C ALA A 77 39.59 23.43 16.99
N LEU A 78 38.51 23.63 17.75
CA LEU A 78 37.44 22.65 17.88
C LEU A 78 36.54 22.70 16.64
N VAL A 79 36.32 21.55 16.00
CA VAL A 79 35.58 21.46 14.74
C VAL A 79 34.13 21.02 14.98
N GLY A 80 33.93 20.04 15.86
CA GLY A 80 32.62 19.45 16.08
C GLY A 80 32.42 18.92 17.49
N LEU A 81 31.18 19.03 17.95
CA LEU A 81 30.64 18.37 19.13
C LEU A 81 29.43 17.57 18.66
N LEU A 82 29.46 16.26 18.85
CA LEU A 82 28.44 15.35 18.32
C LEU A 82 28.01 14.36 19.41
N PHE A 83 26.71 14.18 19.59
CA PHE A 83 26.19 13.03 20.33
C PHE A 83 26.07 11.84 19.38
N LEU A 84 26.76 10.75 19.71
CA LEU A 84 26.76 9.50 18.96
C LEU A 84 25.88 8.49 19.70
N GLN A 85 24.83 8.00 19.04
CA GLN A 85 23.90 7.03 19.62
C GLN A 85 24.24 5.61 19.17
N SER A 86 24.06 4.63 20.06
CA SER A 86 24.19 3.22 19.69
C SER A 86 22.93 2.75 18.95
N PRO A 87 23.06 2.14 17.75
CA PRO A 87 21.92 1.53 17.07
C PRO A 87 21.46 0.24 17.76
N VAL A 88 22.33 -0.41 18.55
CA VAL A 88 22.07 -1.71 19.20
C VAL A 88 21.42 -1.53 20.58
N VAL A 89 21.89 -0.56 21.36
CA VAL A 89 21.39 -0.30 22.72
C VAL A 89 20.61 1.01 22.74
N ARG A 90 19.28 0.92 22.76
CA ARG A 90 18.40 2.10 22.88
C ARG A 90 18.73 2.89 24.14
N GLY A 91 18.94 4.20 23.98
CA GLY A 91 19.26 5.12 25.07
C GLY A 91 20.74 5.20 25.43
N SER A 92 21.62 4.40 24.82
CA SER A 92 23.07 4.54 24.98
C SER A 92 23.62 5.57 24.01
N TRP A 93 24.31 6.58 24.54
CA TRP A 93 24.93 7.64 23.76
C TRP A 93 26.27 8.05 24.37
N VAL A 94 27.15 8.60 23.53
CA VAL A 94 28.44 9.17 23.91
C VAL A 94 28.65 10.53 23.26
N LEU A 95 29.42 11.41 23.89
CA LEU A 95 29.79 12.72 23.35
C LEU A 95 31.15 12.62 22.66
N ALA A 96 31.20 12.93 21.37
CA ALA A 96 32.44 13.06 20.62
C ALA A 96 32.85 14.53 20.48
N VAL A 97 34.06 14.84 20.95
CA VAL A 97 34.71 16.15 20.82
C VAL A 97 35.77 16.01 19.73
N VAL A 98 35.57 16.66 18.58
CA VAL A 98 36.44 16.52 17.39
C VAL A 98 37.28 17.77 17.19
N TRP A 99 38.60 17.60 17.17
CA TRP A 99 39.55 18.67 16.88
C TRP A 99 39.96 18.70 15.41
N GLU A 100 40.46 19.86 15.02
CA GLU A 100 40.99 20.13 13.70
C GLU A 100 42.11 19.18 13.27
N HIS A 101 43.00 18.77 14.16
CA HIS A 101 44.05 17.79 13.83
C HIS A 101 43.55 16.34 13.73
N GLY A 102 42.23 16.12 13.80
CA GLY A 102 41.60 14.80 13.65
C GLY A 102 41.58 13.96 14.93
N ARG A 103 42.22 14.39 16.02
CA ARG A 103 41.98 13.79 17.34
C ARG A 103 40.51 13.94 17.69
N THR A 104 39.94 12.91 18.31
CA THR A 104 38.56 12.88 18.76
C THR A 104 38.51 12.23 20.14
N GLU A 105 37.95 12.91 21.12
CA GLU A 105 37.79 12.41 22.48
C GLU A 105 36.35 11.99 22.65
N VAL A 106 36.16 10.76 23.11
CA VAL A 106 34.85 10.18 23.34
C VAL A 106 34.59 10.16 24.84
N TRP A 107 33.54 10.87 25.23
CA TRP A 107 33.12 11.03 26.61
C TRP A 107 31.81 10.28 26.83
N HIS A 108 31.69 9.66 27.99
CA HIS A 108 30.44 9.05 28.44
C HIS A 108 30.06 9.59 29.81
N PHE A 109 28.76 9.56 30.08
CA PHE A 109 28.22 9.95 31.36
C PHE A 109 27.83 8.69 32.16
N VAL A 110 28.34 8.57 33.38
CA VAL A 110 27.98 7.51 34.32
C VAL A 110 27.32 8.14 35.53
N VAL A 111 26.08 7.77 35.85
CA VAL A 111 25.28 8.39 36.93
C VAL A 111 26.03 8.46 38.27
N ALA A 112 26.82 7.44 38.62
CA ALA A 112 27.55 7.39 39.89
C ALA A 112 28.86 8.21 39.93
N VAL A 113 29.45 8.53 38.77
CA VAL A 113 30.81 9.11 38.68
C VAL A 113 30.83 10.45 37.93
N GLY A 114 29.83 10.73 37.10
CA GLY A 114 29.74 11.86 36.20
C GLY A 114 30.38 11.60 34.83
N TRP A 115 30.90 12.66 34.21
CA TRP A 115 31.53 12.59 32.89
C TRP A 115 32.92 11.97 32.97
N GLN A 116 33.17 10.99 32.12
CA GLN A 116 34.46 10.31 32.00
C GLN A 116 34.89 10.25 30.55
N LEU A 117 36.20 10.35 30.32
CA LEU A 117 36.80 10.11 29.02
C LEU A 117 36.89 8.59 28.82
N LEU A 118 36.14 8.04 27.87
CA LEU A 118 36.25 6.62 27.51
C LEU A 118 37.54 6.35 26.77
N GLN A 119 37.81 7.17 25.76
CA GLN A 119 38.88 6.90 24.81
C GLN A 119 39.19 8.13 23.96
N THR A 120 40.38 8.12 23.36
CA THR A 120 40.79 9.08 22.34
C THR A 120 41.02 8.32 21.03
N LEU A 121 40.53 8.88 19.94
CA LEU A 121 40.56 8.33 18.59
C LEU A 121 41.23 9.30 17.63
N GLU A 122 41.73 8.79 16.51
CA GLU A 122 42.24 9.60 15.39
C GLU A 122 41.42 9.34 14.12
N LEU A 123 40.78 10.39 13.62
CA LEU A 123 40.03 10.38 12.36
C LEU A 123 40.96 10.47 11.15
N CYS A 124 41.93 11.39 11.22
CA CYS A 124 42.92 11.62 10.18
C CYS A 124 44.14 10.73 10.37
N GLN A 125 44.66 10.12 9.30
CA GLN A 125 45.91 9.34 9.35
C GLN A 125 47.15 10.18 9.02
N GLY A 126 46.97 11.36 8.41
CA GLY A 126 48.07 12.24 8.02
C GLY A 126 48.40 13.27 9.10
N ALA A 127 49.67 13.37 9.50
CA ALA A 127 50.13 14.34 10.50
C ALA A 127 49.88 15.82 10.14
N ARG A 128 49.56 16.11 8.87
CA ARG A 128 49.22 17.45 8.37
C ARG A 128 47.77 17.59 7.92
N ALA A 129 46.97 16.52 8.03
CA ALA A 129 45.57 16.56 7.63
C ALA A 129 44.76 17.33 8.67
N ARG A 130 43.79 18.13 8.20
CA ARG A 130 42.92 18.94 9.08
C ARG A 130 41.46 18.63 8.82
N VAL A 131 40.70 18.33 9.85
CA VAL A 131 39.23 18.22 9.78
C VAL A 131 38.65 19.64 9.75
N VAL A 132 37.80 19.90 8.77
CA VAL A 132 37.16 21.22 8.58
C VAL A 132 35.70 21.19 9.00
N SER A 133 35.02 20.09 8.70
CA SER A 133 33.61 19.90 9.02
C SER A 133 33.36 18.43 9.30
N VAL A 134 32.48 18.11 10.26
CA VAL A 134 32.17 16.74 10.68
C VAL A 134 30.68 16.61 11.02
N CYS A 135 30.08 15.48 10.63
CA CYS A 135 28.71 15.12 10.98
C CYS A 135 28.61 13.62 11.30
N SER A 136 27.57 13.26 12.06
CA SER A 136 27.22 11.86 12.34
C SER A 136 26.03 11.46 11.49
N GLN A 137 26.17 10.37 10.73
CA GLN A 137 25.12 9.77 9.93
C GLN A 137 24.78 8.39 10.51
N GLY A 138 24.03 8.37 11.61
CA GLY A 138 23.63 7.15 12.31
C GLY A 138 24.81 6.26 12.68
N VAL A 139 25.12 5.28 11.83
CA VAL A 139 26.17 4.27 12.01
C VAL A 139 27.51 4.67 11.37
N SER A 140 27.69 5.91 10.93
CA SER A 140 28.96 6.36 10.36
C SER A 140 29.28 7.80 10.73
N LEU A 141 30.58 8.09 10.85
CA LEU A 141 31.11 9.44 10.95
C LEU A 141 31.60 9.88 9.58
N VAL A 142 31.20 11.08 9.16
CA VAL A 142 31.56 11.66 7.86
C VAL A 142 32.18 13.03 8.09
N TRP A 143 33.29 13.32 7.42
CA TRP A 143 33.98 14.59 7.58
C TRP A 143 34.64 15.08 6.29
N CYS A 144 34.84 16.39 6.23
CA CYS A 144 35.65 17.07 5.23
C CYS A 144 37.06 17.24 5.78
N GLU A 145 38.05 16.68 5.08
CA GLU A 145 39.46 16.66 5.46
C GLU A 145 40.30 17.47 4.46
N GLU A 146 41.01 18.48 4.95
CA GLU A 146 42.06 19.19 4.21
C GLU A 146 43.34 18.36 4.17
N ARG A 147 43.90 18.14 2.97
CA ARG A 147 45.20 17.50 2.77
C ARG A 147 46.19 18.48 2.12
N PRO A 148 47.19 19.01 2.84
CA PRO A 148 48.13 19.96 2.26
C PRO A 148 49.01 19.29 1.18
N PRO A 149 49.38 20.04 0.12
CA PRO A 149 50.14 19.48 -1.00
C PRO A 149 51.55 19.02 -0.59
N LEU A 150 51.99 17.92 -1.19
CA LEU A 150 53.36 17.39 -1.09
C LEU A 150 54.31 18.24 -1.95
N GLY A 151 54.58 19.51 -1.58
CA GLY A 151 55.56 20.35 -2.28
C GLY A 151 55.40 21.86 -2.04
N ALA A 152 56.53 22.57 -1.94
CA ALA A 152 56.63 23.99 -1.52
C ALA A 152 56.27 25.04 -2.60
N HIS A 153 55.63 24.64 -3.70
CA HIS A 153 55.19 25.56 -4.75
C HIS A 153 53.71 25.32 -5.07
N SER A 154 52.82 26.14 -4.50
CA SER A 154 51.38 26.05 -4.77
C SER A 154 50.89 27.27 -5.53
N ASP A 155 50.52 27.07 -6.80
CA ASP A 155 49.61 27.97 -7.52
C ASP A 155 48.31 28.11 -6.73
N MET A 156 47.77 29.33 -6.59
CA MET A 156 46.52 29.60 -5.86
C MET A 156 45.31 28.78 -6.36
N SER A 157 45.31 28.30 -7.60
CA SER A 157 44.27 27.41 -8.15
C SER A 157 44.37 25.95 -7.68
N LYS A 158 45.56 25.46 -7.31
CA LYS A 158 45.76 24.13 -6.73
C LYS A 158 45.35 24.06 -5.26
N CYS A 159 45.22 25.22 -4.62
CA CYS A 159 44.76 25.34 -3.24
C CYS A 159 43.28 24.99 -3.07
N ALA A 160 42.44 25.14 -4.09
CA ALA A 160 40.99 24.96 -4.01
C ALA A 160 40.56 23.50 -3.79
N PHE A 161 41.26 22.57 -4.45
CA PHE A 161 40.87 21.17 -4.60
C PHE A 161 41.75 20.25 -3.76
N ARG A 162 41.98 20.64 -2.51
CA ARG A 162 42.85 19.91 -1.56
C ARG A 162 42.07 19.12 -0.51
N PHE A 163 40.74 19.17 -0.57
CA PHE A 163 39.89 18.54 0.42
C PHE A 163 39.45 17.16 -0.04
N CYS A 164 39.08 16.32 0.91
CA CYS A 164 38.52 15.00 0.70
C CYS A 164 37.29 14.83 1.60
N ILE A 165 36.27 14.13 1.12
CA ILE A 165 35.17 13.67 1.96
C ILE A 165 35.49 12.25 2.42
N CYS A 166 35.65 12.08 3.72
CA CYS A 166 36.03 10.84 4.37
C CYS A 166 34.87 10.30 5.21
N ALA A 167 34.75 8.98 5.30
CA ALA A 167 33.76 8.30 6.13
C ALA A 167 34.38 7.10 6.85
N ARG A 168 33.93 6.84 8.08
CA ARG A 168 34.22 5.61 8.83
C ARG A 168 32.93 5.06 9.43
N ALA A 169 32.76 3.75 9.36
CA ALA A 169 31.72 3.07 10.13
C ALA A 169 31.98 3.28 11.64
N LEU A 170 30.91 3.42 12.39
CA LEU A 170 30.91 3.75 13.80
C LEU A 170 30.09 2.69 14.55
N GLU A 171 30.74 2.00 15.49
CA GLU A 171 30.08 1.08 16.41
C GLU A 171 30.24 1.61 17.83
N VAL A 172 29.12 2.03 18.44
CA VAL A 172 29.07 2.47 19.84
C VAL A 172 28.64 1.28 20.70
N GLY A 173 29.59 0.74 21.47
CA GLY A 173 29.36 -0.36 22.42
C GLY A 173 29.49 0.10 23.88
N GLU A 174 29.24 -0.80 24.82
CA GLU A 174 29.27 -0.49 26.26
C GLU A 174 30.67 -0.10 26.76
N GLN A 175 31.74 -0.63 26.15
CA GLN A 175 33.13 -0.41 26.57
C GLN A 175 33.88 0.65 25.74
N GLY A 176 33.24 1.30 24.77
CA GLY A 176 33.91 2.26 23.90
C GLY A 176 33.31 2.36 22.50
N VAL A 177 33.98 3.13 21.66
CA VAL A 177 33.58 3.36 20.27
C VAL A 177 34.61 2.73 19.33
N ARG A 178 34.16 1.88 18.41
CA ARG A 178 35.02 1.31 17.38
C ARG A 178 34.80 2.05 16.06
N LEU A 179 35.91 2.50 15.47
CA LEU A 179 35.91 3.07 14.12
C LEU A 179 36.30 1.97 13.12
N GLY A 180 35.49 1.80 12.08
CA GLY A 180 35.82 0.95 10.95
C GLY A 180 36.92 1.55 10.06
N THR A 181 37.19 0.87 8.95
CA THR A 181 38.19 1.28 7.97
C THR A 181 37.87 2.66 7.39
N LEU A 182 38.90 3.49 7.24
CA LEU A 182 38.80 4.78 6.54
C LEU A 182 38.40 4.57 5.08
N ARG A 183 37.27 5.16 4.68
CA ARG A 183 36.84 5.22 3.28
C ARG A 183 36.89 6.67 2.82
N ILE A 184 37.67 6.94 1.79
CA ILE A 184 37.62 8.25 1.12
C ILE A 184 36.53 8.16 0.05
N VAL A 185 35.48 8.95 0.25
CA VAL A 185 34.28 8.95 -0.60
C VAL A 185 34.52 9.82 -1.83
N LEU A 186 35.17 10.98 -1.65
CA LEU A 186 35.42 11.95 -2.71
C LEU A 186 36.79 12.61 -2.51
N HIS A 187 37.62 12.61 -3.55
CA HIS A 187 38.95 13.23 -3.57
C HIS A 187 38.94 14.54 -4.35
N ASN A 188 39.96 15.38 -4.08
CA ASN A 188 40.20 16.63 -4.79
C ASN A 188 38.98 17.55 -4.79
N SER A 189 38.23 17.55 -3.68
CA SER A 189 37.03 18.36 -3.50
C SER A 189 37.40 19.78 -3.05
N PRO A 190 36.49 20.76 -3.26
CA PRO A 190 36.52 22.02 -2.54
C PRO A 190 36.13 21.82 -1.07
N GLU A 191 36.22 22.91 -0.31
CA GLU A 191 35.79 22.94 1.08
C GLU A 191 34.27 22.83 1.18
N TYR A 192 33.82 21.78 1.86
CA TYR A 192 32.41 21.52 2.12
C TYR A 192 32.12 21.51 3.63
N GLN A 193 31.01 22.13 4.00
CA GLN A 193 30.30 21.86 5.23
C GLN A 193 29.50 20.56 5.02
N VAL A 194 29.71 19.58 5.90
CA VAL A 194 29.00 18.30 5.84
C VAL A 194 27.84 18.32 6.83
N LEU A 195 26.65 17.98 6.34
CA LEU A 195 25.42 17.91 7.12
C LEU A 195 24.74 16.58 6.82
N ALA A 196 24.38 15.83 7.86
CA ALA A 196 23.82 14.49 7.69
C ALA A 196 22.34 14.44 8.11
N SER A 197 21.51 13.84 7.26
CA SER A 197 20.24 13.25 7.64
C SER A 197 20.44 11.75 7.91
N PRO A 198 19.46 11.01 8.47
CA PRO A 198 19.60 9.59 8.75
C PRO A 198 20.06 8.75 7.53
N GLN A 199 19.65 9.14 6.32
CA GLN A 199 19.90 8.38 5.09
C GLN A 199 20.85 9.08 4.10
N HIS A 200 21.10 10.38 4.24
CA HIS A 200 21.81 11.17 3.22
C HIS A 200 22.82 12.14 3.85
N VAL A 201 23.85 12.52 3.10
CA VAL A 201 24.81 13.54 3.51
C VAL A 201 24.84 14.67 2.48
N PHE A 202 24.53 15.88 2.93
CA PHE A 202 24.59 17.09 2.15
C PHE A 202 25.97 17.73 2.29
N LEU A 203 26.59 18.06 1.16
CA LEU A 203 27.87 18.75 1.05
C LEU A 203 27.61 20.17 0.56
N VAL A 204 27.55 21.11 1.50
CA VAL A 204 27.25 22.52 1.24
C VAL A 204 28.57 23.29 1.08
N PRO A 205 28.80 24.04 -0.02
CA PRO A 205 30.04 24.79 -0.20
C PRO A 205 30.27 25.78 0.95
N ALA A 206 31.41 25.71 1.63
CA ALA A 206 31.69 26.53 2.82
C ALA A 206 32.22 27.93 2.47
N ALA A 207 32.96 28.05 1.36
CA ALA A 207 33.57 29.31 0.92
C ALA A 207 33.09 29.69 -0.49
N ALA A 208 32.73 30.96 -0.67
CA ALA A 208 32.35 31.53 -1.96
C ALA A 208 33.57 31.79 -2.88
N ASP A 209 34.78 31.49 -2.41
CA ASP A 209 36.07 31.88 -3.01
C ASP A 209 36.29 31.32 -4.42
N PHE A 210 35.59 30.25 -4.78
CA PHE A 210 35.68 29.65 -6.11
C PHE A 210 34.35 29.73 -6.85
N ALA A 211 34.33 30.60 -7.86
CA ALA A 211 33.13 30.94 -8.63
C ALA A 211 32.41 29.74 -9.24
N THR A 212 33.08 28.62 -9.53
CA THR A 212 32.45 27.43 -10.13
C THR A 212 31.86 26.47 -9.10
N THR A 213 32.45 26.34 -7.91
CA THR A 213 32.02 25.36 -6.89
C THR A 213 30.97 25.92 -5.94
N SER A 214 30.82 27.24 -5.87
CA SER A 214 29.75 27.88 -5.11
C SER A 214 28.38 27.81 -5.80
N LYS A 215 28.28 27.25 -7.01
CA LYS A 215 27.05 27.24 -7.84
C LYS A 215 26.14 26.03 -7.64
N PHE A 216 26.61 25.01 -6.95
CA PHE A 216 25.86 23.76 -6.74
C PHE A 216 26.29 23.14 -5.41
N LEU A 217 25.46 22.24 -4.89
CA LEU A 217 25.78 21.40 -3.74
C LEU A 217 25.75 19.93 -4.17
N LEU A 218 26.36 19.06 -3.37
CA LEU A 218 26.35 17.62 -3.62
C LEU A 218 25.55 16.92 -2.53
N ILE A 219 24.76 15.93 -2.91
CA ILE A 219 24.05 15.03 -2.00
C ILE A 219 24.63 13.63 -2.17
N TRP A 220 25.20 13.09 -1.12
CA TRP A 220 25.69 11.72 -1.10
C TRP A 220 24.60 10.79 -0.57
N HIS A 221 24.33 9.73 -1.33
CA HIS A 221 23.44 8.62 -0.95
C HIS A 221 24.30 7.37 -0.67
N PRO A 222 24.66 7.09 0.59
CA PRO A 222 25.55 5.97 0.90
C PRO A 222 24.99 4.60 0.52
N GLU A 223 23.69 4.36 0.75
CA GLU A 223 23.02 3.10 0.44
C GLU A 223 23.00 2.78 -1.06
N LYS A 224 22.78 3.81 -1.89
CA LYS A 224 22.78 3.71 -3.36
C LYS A 224 24.17 3.83 -3.97
N ALA A 225 25.17 4.14 -3.15
CA ALA A 225 26.51 4.54 -3.57
C ALA A 225 26.46 5.59 -4.70
N GLU A 226 25.72 6.68 -4.51
CA GLU A 226 25.45 7.66 -5.56
C GLU A 226 25.69 9.09 -5.07
N PHE A 227 26.13 9.97 -5.98
CA PHE A 227 26.14 11.42 -5.75
C PHE A 227 25.14 12.10 -6.66
N THR A 228 24.30 12.96 -6.07
CA THR A 228 23.44 13.89 -6.79
C THR A 228 24.07 15.28 -6.77
N ILE A 229 24.31 15.84 -7.95
CA ILE A 229 24.74 17.22 -8.16
C ILE A 229 23.48 18.04 -8.36
N THR A 230 23.22 19.01 -7.48
CA THR A 230 22.07 19.90 -7.62
C THR A 230 22.50 21.36 -7.58
N ALA A 231 21.97 22.16 -8.52
CA ALA A 231 21.97 23.61 -8.45
C ALA A 231 20.51 24.07 -8.25
N PRO A 232 20.05 24.14 -6.99
CA PRO A 232 18.67 24.42 -6.63
C PRO A 232 18.07 25.64 -7.36
N SER A 233 18.79 26.76 -7.37
CA SER A 233 18.36 28.02 -8.00
C SER A 233 18.21 27.95 -9.51
N ALA A 234 18.84 26.98 -10.18
CA ALA A 234 18.77 26.77 -11.62
C ALA A 234 17.90 25.55 -12.02
N GLY A 235 17.31 24.84 -11.05
CA GLY A 235 16.54 23.62 -11.29
C GLY A 235 17.36 22.47 -11.90
N PHE A 236 18.69 22.50 -11.75
CA PHE A 236 19.57 21.48 -12.32
C PHE A 236 19.78 20.35 -11.32
N ILE A 237 19.52 19.11 -11.75
CA ILE A 237 19.72 17.89 -10.96
C ILE A 237 20.38 16.85 -11.84
N HIS A 238 21.48 16.27 -11.38
CA HIS A 238 22.16 15.19 -12.09
C HIS A 238 22.76 14.19 -11.10
N SER A 239 22.32 12.94 -11.17
CA SER A 239 22.80 11.87 -10.29
C SER A 239 23.77 10.92 -10.99
N LYS A 240 24.81 10.52 -10.27
CA LYS A 240 25.91 9.69 -10.77
C LYS A 240 26.26 8.60 -9.77
N VAL A 241 26.10 7.35 -10.19
CA VAL A 241 26.45 6.16 -9.40
C VAL A 241 27.96 6.00 -9.30
N LEU A 242 28.45 5.73 -8.09
CA LEU A 242 29.85 5.45 -7.78
C LEU A 242 30.15 3.98 -8.11
N ARG A 243 31.24 3.75 -8.85
CA ARG A 243 31.72 2.39 -9.12
C ARG A 243 32.43 1.86 -7.87
N SER A 244 32.06 0.65 -7.44
CA SER A 244 32.42 0.05 -6.14
C SER A 244 33.92 -0.15 -5.86
N SER A 245 34.80 0.03 -6.85
CA SER A 245 36.25 -0.24 -6.73
C SER A 245 37.16 0.96 -6.96
N SER A 246 36.64 2.14 -7.32
CA SER A 246 37.48 3.32 -7.59
C SER A 246 37.13 4.48 -6.66
N GLU A 247 38.12 4.96 -5.92
CA GLU A 247 38.10 6.28 -5.27
C GLU A 247 37.52 7.32 -6.25
N SER A 248 36.48 8.03 -5.81
CA SER A 248 35.78 8.97 -6.69
C SER A 248 36.47 10.32 -6.66
N ASP A 249 36.82 10.83 -7.83
CA ASP A 249 37.48 12.12 -7.98
C ASP A 249 36.45 13.20 -8.33
N PHE A 250 36.49 14.34 -7.63
CA PHE A 250 35.56 15.45 -7.84
C PHE A 250 35.55 15.97 -9.27
N ARG A 251 36.72 16.08 -9.93
CA ARG A 251 36.79 16.55 -11.31
C ARG A 251 36.15 15.54 -12.26
N LYS A 252 36.34 14.25 -12.02
CA LYS A 252 35.66 13.18 -12.77
C LYS A 252 34.15 13.15 -12.51
N LEU A 253 33.71 13.47 -11.30
CA LEU A 253 32.29 13.59 -10.95
C LEU A 253 31.63 14.67 -11.83
N LEU A 254 32.27 15.84 -11.91
CA LEU A 254 31.73 17.00 -12.64
C LEU A 254 31.94 16.99 -14.15
N LEU A 255 32.85 16.19 -14.71
CA LEU A 255 33.29 16.30 -16.12
C LEU A 255 32.15 16.40 -17.15
N GLY A 256 31.02 15.72 -16.93
CA GLY A 256 29.84 15.77 -17.81
C GLY A 256 28.93 17.00 -17.62
N SER A 257 29.10 17.75 -16.53
CA SER A 257 28.22 18.85 -16.10
C SER A 257 28.93 20.20 -16.04
N VAL A 258 30.27 20.26 -16.15
CA VAL A 258 31.06 21.51 -16.04
C VAL A 258 30.54 22.62 -16.95
N GLY A 259 30.21 22.30 -18.21
CA GLY A 259 29.71 23.29 -19.17
C GLY A 259 28.40 23.94 -18.71
N LEU A 260 27.45 23.13 -18.23
CA LEU A 260 26.15 23.59 -17.72
C LEU A 260 26.31 24.41 -16.44
N LEU A 261 27.11 23.91 -15.49
CA LEU A 261 27.36 24.58 -14.21
C LEU A 261 28.04 25.95 -14.38
N SER A 262 28.80 26.15 -15.45
CA SER A 262 29.45 27.43 -15.73
C SER A 262 28.46 28.58 -15.98
N GLY A 263 27.25 28.28 -16.47
CA GLY A 263 26.21 29.27 -16.75
C GLY A 263 25.36 29.70 -15.54
N PHE A 264 25.45 28.98 -14.42
CA PHE A 264 24.59 29.23 -13.26
C PHE A 264 25.11 30.35 -12.36
N ALA A 265 24.21 31.00 -11.61
CA ALA A 265 24.58 31.90 -10.54
C ALA A 265 25.08 31.11 -9.31
N PRO A 266 25.98 31.67 -8.48
CA PRO A 266 26.33 31.10 -7.18
C PRO A 266 25.09 30.87 -6.31
N LEU A 267 25.14 29.84 -5.47
CA LEU A 267 24.12 29.57 -4.47
C LEU A 267 24.12 30.69 -3.43
N ASP A 268 22.94 31.23 -3.19
CA ASP A 268 22.70 32.24 -2.15
C ASP A 268 22.31 31.51 -0.86
N ILE A 269 23.33 31.19 -0.03
CA ILE A 269 23.16 30.47 1.23
C ILE A 269 23.73 31.34 2.35
N HIS A 270 22.84 31.77 3.24
CA HIS A 270 23.18 32.45 4.49
C HIS A 270 23.35 31.46 5.64
N THR A 271 22.42 30.50 5.79
CA THR A 271 22.51 29.41 6.75
C THR A 271 21.88 28.13 6.18
N SER A 272 22.32 26.98 6.70
CA SER A 272 21.80 25.67 6.31
C SER A 272 21.69 24.73 7.50
N THR A 273 20.62 23.93 7.53
CA THR A 273 20.40 22.90 8.55
C THR A 273 19.61 21.74 7.96
N VAL A 274 19.63 20.58 8.62
CA VAL A 274 18.90 19.40 8.18
C VAL A 274 17.50 19.40 8.83
N SER A 275 16.47 19.04 8.06
CA SER A 275 15.12 18.82 8.58
C SER A 275 14.96 17.41 9.15
N ASN A 276 13.99 17.23 10.04
CA ASN A 276 13.61 15.91 10.55
C ASN A 276 13.05 15.00 9.44
N SER A 277 12.52 15.57 8.36
CA SER A 277 12.08 14.83 7.17
C SER A 277 13.25 14.33 6.30
N GLY A 278 14.48 14.75 6.60
CA GLY A 278 15.70 14.32 5.92
C GLY A 278 16.16 15.19 4.76
N GLY A 279 15.46 16.30 4.50
CA GLY A 279 15.86 17.34 3.54
C GLY A 279 16.80 18.38 4.15
N LEU A 280 17.36 19.26 3.30
CA LEU A 280 18.24 20.36 3.70
C LEU A 280 17.50 21.69 3.64
N LEU A 281 17.30 22.33 4.77
CA LEU A 281 16.78 23.70 4.85
C LEU A 281 17.87 24.71 4.51
N LEU A 282 17.56 25.61 3.59
CA LEU A 282 18.41 26.70 3.14
C LEU A 282 17.70 28.03 3.37
N VAL A 283 18.42 28.99 3.96
CA VAL A 283 18.00 30.39 4.01
C VAL A 283 18.93 31.20 3.14
N SER A 284 18.34 31.99 2.24
CA SER A 284 19.10 32.90 1.37
C SER A 284 19.45 34.21 2.08
N THR A 285 20.44 34.94 1.58
CA THR A 285 20.75 36.29 2.09
C THR A 285 19.59 37.27 1.89
N LYS A 286 18.64 36.98 1.01
CA LYS A 286 17.39 37.74 0.85
C LYS A 286 16.30 37.38 1.86
N GLY A 287 16.55 36.42 2.75
CA GLY A 287 15.59 35.94 3.74
C GLY A 287 14.61 34.88 3.22
N SER A 288 14.85 34.31 2.04
CA SER A 288 13.99 33.26 1.49
C SER A 288 14.34 31.90 2.08
N VAL A 289 13.34 31.18 2.58
CA VAL A 289 13.52 29.86 3.21
C VAL A 289 13.00 28.78 2.27
N SER A 290 13.87 27.82 1.97
CA SER A 290 13.57 26.71 1.06
C SER A 290 14.10 25.40 1.62
N ILE A 291 13.54 24.29 1.16
CA ILE A 291 14.02 22.95 1.45
C ILE A 291 14.53 22.31 0.16
N VAL A 292 15.70 21.70 0.22
CA VAL A 292 16.25 20.84 -0.82
C VAL A 292 16.02 19.40 -0.38
N GLU A 293 15.16 18.71 -1.11
CA GLU A 293 14.84 17.32 -0.85
C GLU A 293 16.02 16.41 -1.25
N PRO A 294 16.07 15.16 -0.75
CA PRO A 294 17.14 14.23 -1.08
C PRO A 294 17.34 13.96 -2.57
N ASP A 295 16.29 14.05 -3.37
CA ASP A 295 16.36 13.89 -4.83
C ASP A 295 17.02 15.10 -5.54
N GLY A 296 17.37 16.14 -4.79
CA GLY A 296 17.97 17.38 -5.28
C GLY A 296 16.96 18.44 -5.70
N THR A 297 15.65 18.17 -5.60
CA THR A 297 14.61 19.16 -5.88
C THR A 297 14.55 20.22 -4.79
N GLN A 298 14.29 21.47 -5.18
CA GLN A 298 14.12 22.58 -4.26
C GLN A 298 12.66 23.00 -4.21
N ARG A 299 12.15 23.15 -2.99
CA ARG A 299 10.82 23.70 -2.72
C ARG A 299 10.95 24.91 -1.83
N HIS A 300 10.38 26.03 -2.29
CA HIS A 300 10.23 27.23 -1.47
C HIS A 300 9.22 26.96 -0.36
N ILE A 301 9.49 27.43 0.86
CA ILE A 301 8.59 27.31 2.01
C ILE A 301 7.98 28.67 2.33
N PHE A 302 8.80 29.67 2.65
CA PHE A 302 8.33 31.00 3.03
C PHE A 302 9.44 32.04 2.93
N ASP A 303 9.09 33.31 2.94
CA ASP A 303 10.06 34.42 3.00
C ASP A 303 9.99 35.12 4.36
N LEU A 304 11.15 35.35 4.97
CA LEU A 304 11.28 36.06 6.24
C LEU A 304 10.97 37.55 6.07
N GLU A 305 10.15 38.08 6.96
CA GLU A 305 9.86 39.51 7.04
C GLU A 305 11.09 40.23 7.65
N GLY A 306 11.90 40.91 6.84
CA GLY A 306 13.10 41.58 7.39
C GLY A 306 14.10 42.21 6.42
N GLY A 307 13.86 42.19 5.11
CA GLY A 307 14.88 42.65 4.14
C GLY A 307 16.11 41.72 4.09
N PRO A 308 17.19 42.13 3.42
CA PRO A 308 18.37 41.29 3.28
C PRO A 308 19.06 41.06 4.63
N LEU A 309 19.39 39.80 4.91
CA LEU A 309 20.10 39.36 6.11
C LEU A 309 21.55 39.83 6.07
N ALA A 310 22.00 40.47 7.15
CA ALA A 310 23.40 40.83 7.30
C ALA A 310 24.27 39.58 7.45
N GLN A 311 25.50 39.65 6.92
CA GLN A 311 26.46 38.56 7.06
C GLN A 311 26.76 38.33 8.55
N GLY A 312 26.53 37.10 9.02
CA GLY A 312 26.73 36.73 10.42
C GLY A 312 25.54 36.97 11.36
N SER A 313 24.37 37.41 10.87
CA SER A 313 23.16 37.45 11.70
C SER A 313 22.78 36.02 12.14
N PRO A 314 22.56 35.74 13.43
CA PRO A 314 22.19 34.39 13.87
C PRO A 314 20.77 34.05 13.40
N VAL A 315 20.68 33.09 12.48
CA VAL A 315 19.40 32.48 12.06
C VAL A 315 19.43 31.02 12.46
N GLN A 316 18.49 30.62 13.31
CA GLN A 316 18.31 29.23 13.69
C GLN A 316 17.03 28.71 13.06
N LEU A 317 17.12 27.52 12.46
CA LEU A 317 16.01 26.83 11.82
C LEU A 317 15.87 25.47 12.47
N LYS A 318 14.64 25.05 12.70
CA LYS A 318 14.35 23.72 13.20
C LYS A 318 12.97 23.27 12.80
N THR A 319 12.83 21.98 12.51
CA THR A 319 11.55 21.37 12.15
C THR A 319 10.98 20.61 13.32
N PHE A 320 9.67 20.74 13.53
CA PHE A 320 8.88 20.04 14.56
C PHE A 320 7.63 19.49 13.87
N GLY A 321 7.64 18.21 13.54
CA GLY A 321 6.64 17.62 12.64
C GLY A 321 6.53 18.42 11.33
N ASN A 322 5.31 18.91 11.04
CA ASN A 322 5.03 19.72 9.85
C ASN A 322 5.30 21.22 10.02
N ILE A 323 5.75 21.67 11.21
CA ILE A 323 6.01 23.08 11.47
C ILE A 323 7.51 23.36 11.37
N LEU A 324 7.86 24.39 10.61
CA LEU A 324 9.18 24.99 10.58
C LEU A 324 9.21 26.16 11.56
N ALA A 325 10.06 26.04 12.57
CA ALA A 325 10.37 27.12 13.49
C ALA A 325 11.64 27.83 13.04
N CYS A 326 11.56 29.13 12.80
CA CYS A 326 12.67 29.98 12.43
C CYS A 326 12.83 31.09 13.47
N LEU A 327 14.04 31.22 14.03
CA LEU A 327 14.38 32.28 14.97
C LEU A 327 15.32 33.27 14.27
N LEU A 328 14.88 34.52 14.15
CA LEU A 328 15.63 35.62 13.56
C LEU A 328 15.48 36.86 14.44
N ALA A 329 16.59 37.43 14.90
CA ALA A 329 16.63 38.69 15.67
C ALA A 329 15.63 38.77 16.85
N GLY A 330 15.42 37.65 17.55
CA GLY A 330 14.48 37.56 18.67
C GLY A 330 13.02 37.36 18.28
N VAL A 331 12.70 37.22 16.99
CA VAL A 331 11.37 36.87 16.50
C VAL A 331 11.33 35.38 16.15
N LEU A 332 10.35 34.66 16.70
CA LEU A 332 10.06 33.28 16.37
C LEU A 332 8.96 33.24 15.30
N TYR A 333 9.27 32.72 14.13
CA TYR A 333 8.33 32.46 13.05
C TYR A 333 7.99 30.98 13.03
N LEU A 334 6.70 30.66 13.11
CA LEU A 334 6.18 29.31 12.98
C LEU A 334 5.45 29.18 11.66
N VAL A 335 5.94 28.33 10.78
CA VAL A 335 5.45 28.19 9.41
C VAL A 335 5.06 26.75 9.15
N ASP A 336 3.88 26.53 8.57
CA ASP A 336 3.50 25.21 8.10
C ASP A 336 4.29 24.88 6.84
N GLN A 337 5.10 23.82 6.90
CA GLN A 337 5.98 23.40 5.82
C GLN A 337 5.23 22.97 4.57
N ASN A 338 4.00 22.48 4.70
CA ASN A 338 3.23 21.97 3.57
C ASN A 338 2.51 23.09 2.83
N SER A 339 1.92 24.02 3.58
CA SER A 339 1.18 25.16 2.99
C SER A 339 2.03 26.39 2.74
N GLY A 340 3.23 26.47 3.33
CA GLY A 340 4.09 27.66 3.30
C GLY A 340 3.52 28.86 4.05
N ARG A 341 2.44 28.67 4.81
CA ARG A 341 1.75 29.75 5.53
C ARG A 341 2.38 29.96 6.89
N LEU A 342 2.62 31.23 7.23
CA LEU A 342 2.95 31.65 8.58
C LEU A 342 1.75 31.34 9.48
N VAL A 343 1.98 30.48 10.48
CA VAL A 343 1.00 30.09 11.50
C VAL A 343 0.94 31.16 12.59
N GLU A 344 2.11 31.55 13.10
CA GLU A 344 2.24 32.56 14.15
C GLU A 344 3.65 33.18 14.07
N ASN A 345 3.77 34.48 14.34
CA ASN A 345 5.04 35.12 14.64
C ASN A 345 4.97 35.73 16.05
N GLU A 346 5.96 35.45 16.87
CA GLU A 346 6.02 35.97 18.23
C GLU A 346 7.35 36.70 18.44
N VAL A 347 7.25 37.98 18.81
CA VAL A 347 8.42 38.77 19.20
C VAL A 347 8.77 38.38 20.62
N LEU A 348 9.86 37.64 20.80
CA LEU A 348 10.34 37.22 22.11
C LEU A 348 10.98 38.44 22.77
N SER A 349 10.52 38.80 23.97
CA SER A 349 11.12 39.86 24.79
C SER A 349 12.52 39.51 25.31
N MET A 350 13.03 38.33 24.96
CA MET A 350 14.30 37.76 25.39
C MET A 350 15.37 38.09 24.36
N LYS A 351 16.51 38.61 24.82
CA LYS A 351 17.60 39.05 23.93
C LYS A 351 18.23 37.91 23.12
N GLU A 352 18.36 36.73 23.72
CA GLU A 352 18.99 35.56 23.11
C GLU A 352 18.18 34.30 23.43
N VAL A 353 17.89 33.52 22.40
CA VAL A 353 17.08 32.31 22.49
C VAL A 353 17.70 31.21 21.61
N HIS A 354 17.70 29.97 22.08
CA HIS A 354 18.22 28.81 21.36
C HIS A 354 17.21 27.67 21.35
N PHE A 355 17.09 26.94 20.24
CA PHE A 355 16.28 25.72 20.21
C PHE A 355 16.94 24.59 21.00
N LEU A 356 16.18 23.88 21.83
CA LEU A 356 16.62 22.66 22.50
C LEU A 356 16.15 21.42 21.74
N GLU A 357 16.98 20.38 21.70
CA GLU A 357 16.62 19.05 21.19
C GLU A 357 16.01 18.23 22.33
N SER A 358 14.75 17.81 22.15
CA SER A 358 14.07 16.86 23.04
C SER A 358 13.45 15.75 22.20
N GLN A 359 13.89 14.51 22.41
CA GLN A 359 13.38 13.34 21.68
C GLN A 359 12.05 12.82 22.27
N GLU A 360 11.68 13.25 23.49
CA GLU A 360 10.52 12.76 24.24
C GLU A 360 9.18 13.45 23.88
N GLU A 361 9.22 14.62 23.24
CA GLU A 361 8.03 15.39 22.87
C GLU A 361 8.15 15.89 21.42
N GLU A 362 7.83 15.04 20.45
CA GLU A 362 7.90 15.38 19.00
C GLU A 362 7.06 16.61 18.61
N ASP A 363 6.11 17.02 19.46
CA ASP A 363 5.14 18.09 19.20
C ASP A 363 5.37 19.38 20.03
N SER A 364 6.45 19.50 20.83
CA SER A 364 6.70 20.70 21.64
C SER A 364 8.00 21.40 21.25
N ILE A 365 7.94 22.73 21.05
CA ILE A 365 9.10 23.56 20.71
C ILE A 365 9.70 24.04 22.03
N GLN A 366 10.87 23.53 22.39
CA GLN A 366 11.60 23.99 23.58
C GLN A 366 12.64 25.05 23.22
N LEU A 367 12.61 26.17 23.94
CA LEU A 367 13.46 27.33 23.77
C LEU A 367 14.25 27.57 25.06
N LEU A 368 15.56 27.71 24.95
CA LEU A 368 16.43 28.13 26.04
C LEU A 368 16.67 29.63 25.96
N SER A 369 16.46 30.34 27.05
CA SER A 369 16.90 31.73 27.21
C SER A 369 17.61 31.93 28.54
N GLN A 370 18.15 33.14 28.76
CA GLN A 370 18.79 33.53 30.02
C GLN A 370 17.88 33.36 31.26
N SER A 371 16.56 33.43 31.11
CA SER A 371 15.62 33.36 32.23
C SER A 371 15.09 31.96 32.50
N GLY A 372 15.26 31.01 31.58
CA GLY A 372 14.61 29.71 31.69
C GLY A 372 14.59 28.87 30.42
N ILE A 373 14.06 27.67 30.57
CA ILE A 373 13.55 26.88 29.44
C ILE A 373 12.07 27.18 29.29
N TYR A 374 11.69 27.55 28.08
CA TYR A 374 10.33 27.83 27.69
C TYR A 374 9.86 26.75 26.73
N SER A 375 8.67 26.21 26.97
CA SER A 375 8.01 25.34 26.00
C SER A 375 6.93 26.14 25.31
N PHE A 376 7.01 26.15 24.00
CA PHE A 376 5.93 26.50 23.12
C PHE A 376 5.26 25.19 22.71
N SER A 377 4.25 24.82 23.49
CA SER A 377 3.29 23.82 23.05
C SER A 377 2.38 24.50 22.03
N PHE A 378 2.01 23.80 20.96
CA PHE A 378 0.80 24.12 20.21
C PHE A 378 -0.38 23.91 21.15
N SER A 379 -0.63 24.90 22.02
CA SER A 379 -1.79 24.93 22.87
C SER A 379 -2.96 24.98 21.91
N LYS A 380 -3.53 23.80 21.62
CA LYS A 380 -4.88 23.75 21.10
C LYS A 380 -5.69 24.59 22.07
N PRO A 381 -6.39 25.63 21.58
CA PRO A 381 -7.23 26.41 22.46
C PRO A 381 -8.08 25.42 23.26
N GLU A 382 -8.05 25.60 24.58
CA GLU A 382 -9.01 24.94 25.45
C GLU A 382 -10.37 25.06 24.77
N HIS A 383 -10.94 23.91 24.44
CA HIS A 383 -12.22 23.75 23.77
C HIS A 383 -12.35 24.46 22.41
N SER A 384 -11.98 23.80 21.29
CA SER A 384 -12.79 23.79 20.04
C SER A 384 -12.07 23.31 18.75
N SER A 385 -10.82 22.84 18.74
CA SER A 385 -10.18 22.49 17.45
C SER A 385 -9.03 21.47 17.51
N ARG A 386 -9.25 20.33 18.16
CA ARG A 386 -8.86 19.07 17.50
C ARG A 386 -10.04 18.70 16.61
N PRO A 387 -9.87 18.16 15.38
CA PRO A 387 -10.84 17.15 14.99
C PRO A 387 -10.76 16.13 16.13
N GLU A 388 -11.83 16.06 16.92
CA GLU A 388 -12.02 14.90 17.80
C GLU A 388 -11.73 13.67 16.94
N PRO A 389 -11.09 12.61 17.49
CA PRO A 389 -10.89 11.38 16.73
C PRO A 389 -12.22 11.09 16.05
N TYR A 390 -12.26 10.94 14.73
CA TYR A 390 -13.50 10.90 13.94
C TYR A 390 -14.60 10.00 14.57
N LEU A 391 -14.18 8.95 15.27
CA LEU A 391 -15.00 8.09 16.10
C LEU A 391 -15.79 8.79 17.23
N VAL A 392 -15.16 9.70 17.96
CA VAL A 392 -15.79 10.48 19.03
C VAL A 392 -16.88 11.38 18.45
N GLU A 393 -16.60 12.02 17.32
CA GLU A 393 -17.61 12.81 16.61
C GLU A 393 -18.75 11.92 16.10
N MET A 394 -18.45 10.74 15.53
CA MET A 394 -19.45 9.73 15.16
C MET A 394 -20.30 9.24 16.33
N VAL A 395 -19.72 9.06 17.53
CA VAL A 395 -20.50 8.70 18.73
C VAL A 395 -21.54 9.76 19.03
N PHE A 396 -21.17 11.04 18.93
CA PHE A 396 -22.10 12.13 19.18
C PHE A 396 -23.12 12.30 18.03
N GLU A 397 -22.74 12.06 16.77
CA GLU A 397 -23.66 12.06 15.64
C GLU A 397 -24.71 10.93 15.75
N GLU A 398 -24.26 9.71 16.05
CA GLU A 398 -25.15 8.56 16.18
C GLU A 398 -26.05 8.70 17.41
N ALA A 399 -25.52 9.23 18.52
CA ALA A 399 -26.32 9.61 19.68
C ALA A 399 -27.38 10.65 19.32
N CYS A 400 -27.02 11.69 18.55
CA CYS A 400 -27.99 12.68 18.06
C CYS A 400 -29.09 12.00 17.24
N ARG A 401 -28.75 11.13 16.28
CA ARG A 401 -29.73 10.37 15.48
C ARG A 401 -30.64 9.50 16.35
N TYR A 402 -30.06 8.76 17.30
CA TYR A 402 -30.77 7.87 18.20
C TYR A 402 -31.79 8.63 19.06
N TYR A 403 -31.36 9.73 19.71
CA TYR A 403 -32.24 10.53 20.54
C TYR A 403 -33.27 11.33 19.72
N GLN A 404 -32.93 11.79 18.51
CA GLN A 404 -33.90 12.44 17.62
C GLN A 404 -35.01 11.50 17.16
N ARG A 405 -34.70 10.24 16.82
CA ARG A 405 -35.71 9.25 16.42
C ARG A 405 -36.74 8.97 17.52
N ARG A 406 -36.36 9.17 18.78
CA ARG A 406 -37.20 8.92 19.96
C ARG A 406 -37.76 10.19 20.61
N SER A 407 -37.39 11.37 20.11
CA SER A 407 -37.89 12.63 20.64
C SER A 407 -39.26 12.97 20.05
N LEU A 408 -40.19 13.38 20.92
CA LEU A 408 -41.47 13.96 20.52
C LEU A 408 -41.36 15.47 20.21
N SER A 409 -40.18 16.07 20.41
CA SER A 409 -39.92 17.49 20.15
C SER A 409 -39.52 17.74 18.69
N SER A 410 -40.10 18.76 18.06
CA SER A 410 -39.75 19.21 16.70
C SER A 410 -38.38 19.93 16.62
N SER A 411 -37.73 20.18 17.75
CA SER A 411 -36.42 20.85 17.81
C SER A 411 -35.29 19.89 17.41
N LYS A 412 -34.46 20.32 16.45
CA LYS A 412 -33.28 19.54 16.02
C LYS A 412 -32.23 19.48 17.14
N LEU A 413 -31.87 18.27 17.56
CA LEU A 413 -30.77 17.99 18.47
C LEU A 413 -29.46 18.00 17.67
N THR A 414 -28.54 18.90 18.03
CA THR A 414 -27.24 19.03 17.36
C THR A 414 -26.13 18.50 18.26
N VAL A 415 -25.03 18.04 17.66
CA VAL A 415 -23.84 17.53 18.37
C VAL A 415 -23.35 18.54 19.42
N GLU A 416 -23.34 19.83 19.09
CA GLU A 416 -22.98 20.88 20.03
C GLU A 416 -23.91 20.99 21.24
N LYS A 417 -25.23 20.83 21.06
CA LYS A 417 -26.19 20.85 22.16
C LYS A 417 -26.01 19.63 23.06
N LEU A 418 -25.71 18.48 22.48
CA LEU A 418 -25.48 17.25 23.22
C LEU A 418 -24.18 17.32 24.05
N LYS A 419 -23.12 17.94 23.50
CA LYS A 419 -21.84 18.17 24.18
C LYS A 419 -21.93 19.23 25.29
N LYS A 420 -22.63 20.35 25.04
CA LYS A 420 -22.76 21.48 25.99
C LYS A 420 -23.74 21.19 27.14
N GLY A 421 -24.66 20.24 26.96
CA GLY A 421 -25.77 20.02 27.89
C GLY A 421 -25.44 19.24 29.16
N GLY A 422 -24.37 18.43 29.20
CA GLY A 422 -24.00 17.58 30.35
C GLY A 422 -25.07 16.54 30.78
N THR A 423 -26.24 16.55 30.16
CA THR A 423 -27.42 15.73 30.48
C THR A 423 -27.32 14.31 29.93
N PHE A 424 -26.52 14.08 28.88
CA PHE A 424 -26.36 12.79 28.22
C PHE A 424 -25.00 12.17 28.54
N GLN A 425 -24.94 11.43 29.65
CA GLN A 425 -23.70 10.81 30.14
C GLN A 425 -23.23 9.64 29.27
N ALA A 426 -24.14 8.88 28.64
CA ALA A 426 -23.76 7.67 27.89
C ALA A 426 -22.84 7.94 26.66
N PRO A 427 -23.12 8.92 25.78
CA PRO A 427 -22.24 9.25 24.65
C PRO A 427 -20.88 9.83 25.11
N VAL A 428 -20.88 10.60 26.20
CA VAL A 428 -19.66 11.16 26.80
C VAL A 428 -18.76 10.06 27.35
N VAL A 429 -19.34 9.09 28.05
CA VAL A 429 -18.61 7.93 28.59
C VAL A 429 -18.07 7.06 27.46
N LEU A 430 -18.85 6.79 26.41
CA LEU A 430 -18.41 5.99 25.27
C LEU A 430 -17.27 6.68 24.50
N ALA A 431 -17.37 8.00 24.30
CA ALA A 431 -16.31 8.82 23.74
C ALA A 431 -15.01 8.73 24.58
N ALA A 432 -15.12 8.80 25.91
CA ALA A 432 -13.98 8.67 26.82
C ALA A 432 -13.33 7.27 26.75
N ILE A 433 -14.14 6.21 26.66
CA ILE A 433 -13.65 4.83 26.50
C ILE A 433 -12.88 4.66 25.18
N LEU A 434 -13.42 5.17 24.07
CA LEU A 434 -12.77 5.11 22.76
C LEU A 434 -11.46 5.90 22.74
N GLN A 435 -11.45 7.11 23.30
CA GLN A 435 -10.23 7.89 23.44
C GLN A 435 -9.19 7.15 24.27
N HIS A 436 -9.56 6.57 25.42
CA HIS A 436 -8.59 5.87 26.27
C HIS A 436 -8.03 4.60 25.60
N SER A 437 -8.87 3.83 24.93
CA SER A 437 -8.47 2.57 24.26
C SER A 437 -7.50 2.81 23.10
N LEU A 438 -7.62 3.93 22.39
CA LEU A 438 -6.72 4.28 21.27
C LEU A 438 -5.37 4.85 21.73
N HIS A 439 -5.28 5.39 22.94
CA HIS A 439 -4.06 6.03 23.46
C HIS A 439 -3.24 5.11 24.40
N GLN A 440 -3.48 3.79 24.38
CA GLN A 440 -2.93 2.78 25.29
C GLN A 440 -1.39 2.66 25.36
N LYS A 441 -0.63 3.49 24.64
CA LYS A 441 0.83 3.62 24.78
C LYS A 441 1.26 4.47 26.00
N GLN A 442 0.36 5.17 26.69
CA GLN A 442 0.65 5.90 27.92
C GLN A 442 0.00 5.22 29.13
N LYS A 443 0.69 5.29 30.29
CA LYS A 443 0.35 4.61 31.56
C LYS A 443 -1.17 4.54 31.84
N PRO A 444 -1.68 3.43 32.40
CA PRO A 444 -3.09 3.32 32.75
C PRO A 444 -3.43 4.37 33.81
N ALA A 445 -4.35 5.28 33.48
CA ALA A 445 -4.95 6.17 34.46
C ALA A 445 -5.87 5.31 35.35
N GLN A 446 -5.34 4.85 36.48
CA GLN A 446 -6.03 3.97 37.45
C GLN A 446 -7.41 4.48 37.90
N GLY A 447 -7.73 5.78 37.73
CA GLY A 447 -9.01 6.37 38.16
C GLY A 447 -10.19 6.22 37.19
N LEU A 448 -9.99 5.90 35.90
CA LEU A 448 -11.10 5.77 34.92
C LEU A 448 -11.63 4.33 34.79
N GLN A 449 -10.80 3.36 35.17
CA GLN A 449 -11.08 1.93 34.99
C GLN A 449 -12.17 1.43 35.96
N ASP A 450 -12.19 1.94 37.19
CA ASP A 450 -13.15 1.50 38.22
C ASP A 450 -14.58 2.01 38.00
N THR A 451 -14.74 3.21 37.42
CA THR A 451 -16.06 3.85 37.26
C THR A 451 -16.88 3.27 36.10
N TYR A 452 -16.21 2.70 35.08
CA TYR A 452 -16.86 2.22 33.85
C TYR A 452 -16.51 0.76 33.47
N ALA A 453 -15.91 0.00 34.38
CA ALA A 453 -15.44 -1.38 34.16
C ALA A 453 -16.49 -2.29 33.50
N LYS A 454 -17.76 -2.19 33.87
CA LYS A 454 -18.85 -3.00 33.31
C LYS A 454 -19.13 -2.68 31.84
N LEU A 455 -19.16 -1.40 31.47
CA LEU A 455 -19.36 -0.98 30.08
C LEU A 455 -18.14 -1.31 29.23
N LEU A 456 -16.93 -1.07 29.77
CA LEU A 456 -15.70 -1.48 29.12
C LEU A 456 -15.69 -2.98 28.84
N SER A 457 -16.08 -3.81 29.81
CA SER A 457 -16.18 -5.26 29.61
C SER A 457 -17.19 -5.67 28.54
N ALA A 458 -18.30 -4.93 28.39
CA ALA A 458 -19.33 -5.20 27.42
C ALA A 458 -18.97 -4.79 25.98
N VAL A 459 -18.10 -3.78 25.82
CA VAL A 459 -17.68 -3.24 24.50
C VAL A 459 -16.24 -3.69 24.14
N ASN A 460 -15.58 -4.46 25.02
CA ASN A 460 -14.19 -4.84 24.84
C ASN A 460 -13.95 -5.65 23.57
N LEU A 461 -14.86 -6.56 23.22
CA LEU A 461 -14.69 -7.42 22.04
C LEU A 461 -14.71 -6.57 20.74
N GLU A 462 -15.65 -5.64 20.67
CA GLU A 462 -15.83 -4.70 19.56
C GLU A 462 -14.66 -3.72 19.48
N LEU A 463 -14.17 -3.24 20.63
CA LEU A 463 -12.97 -2.40 20.71
C LEU A 463 -11.72 -3.13 20.21
N GLN A 464 -11.53 -4.39 20.61
CA GLN A 464 -10.42 -5.21 20.12
C GLN A 464 -10.51 -5.46 18.61
N SER A 465 -11.72 -5.72 18.11
CA SER A 465 -11.95 -5.85 16.66
C SER A 465 -11.62 -4.55 15.92
N TYR A 466 -12.03 -3.40 16.47
CA TYR A 466 -11.72 -2.09 15.90
C TYR A 466 -10.22 -1.79 15.92
N MET A 467 -9.54 -2.04 17.05
CA MET A 467 -8.08 -1.86 17.16
C MET A 467 -7.33 -2.74 16.17
N SER A 468 -7.79 -3.98 15.96
CA SER A 468 -7.21 -4.89 14.98
C SER A 468 -7.36 -4.36 13.55
N LEU A 469 -8.49 -3.71 13.23
CA LEU A 469 -8.71 -3.06 11.93
C LEU A 469 -7.86 -1.81 11.74
N GLU A 470 -7.66 -0.99 12.77
CA GLU A 470 -6.75 0.16 12.69
C GLU A 470 -5.29 -0.30 12.54
N LEU A 471 -4.86 -1.35 13.26
CA LEU A 471 -3.55 -1.97 13.07
C LEU A 471 -3.37 -2.47 11.64
N LEU A 472 -4.34 -3.22 11.12
CA LEU A 472 -4.32 -3.71 9.75
C LEU A 472 -4.25 -2.57 8.73
N LYS A 473 -5.04 -1.52 8.92
CA LYS A 473 -5.01 -0.31 8.08
C LYS A 473 -3.63 0.34 8.11
N THR A 474 -3.00 0.48 9.28
CA THR A 474 -1.64 1.01 9.37
C THR A 474 -0.63 0.12 8.64
N CYS A 475 -0.73 -1.21 8.76
CA CYS A 475 0.12 -2.13 8.03
C CYS A 475 -0.05 -1.98 6.51
N VAL A 476 -1.28 -1.84 6.01
CA VAL A 476 -1.55 -1.66 4.58
C VAL A 476 -1.06 -0.30 4.07
N VAL A 477 -1.25 0.77 4.85
CA VAL A 477 -0.83 2.14 4.46
C VAL A 477 0.69 2.31 4.49
N CYS A 478 1.37 1.65 5.43
CA CYS A 478 2.82 1.73 5.59
C CYS A 478 3.59 0.68 4.78
N ALA A 479 2.91 -0.30 4.17
CA ALA A 479 3.55 -1.34 3.37
C ALA A 479 4.05 -0.78 2.02
N PRO A 480 5.19 -1.28 1.51
CA PRO A 480 5.63 -0.96 0.15
C PRO A 480 4.62 -1.50 -0.88
N GLU A 481 4.47 -0.81 -2.02
CA GLU A 481 3.47 -1.17 -3.06
C GLU A 481 3.56 -2.65 -3.50
N SER A 482 4.74 -3.25 -3.46
CA SER A 482 4.97 -4.67 -3.77
C SER A 482 4.32 -5.65 -2.79
N GLU A 483 4.12 -5.25 -1.52
CA GLU A 483 3.53 -6.09 -0.47
C GLU A 483 2.03 -5.83 -0.27
N VAL A 484 1.55 -4.63 -0.63
CA VAL A 484 0.13 -4.26 -0.54
C VAL A 484 -0.77 -5.23 -1.31
N GLU A 485 -0.36 -5.68 -2.50
CA GLU A 485 -1.13 -6.66 -3.28
C GLU A 485 -1.28 -8.01 -2.55
N SER A 486 -0.26 -8.42 -1.78
CA SER A 486 -0.32 -9.65 -0.97
C SER A 486 -1.30 -9.48 0.20
N TYR A 487 -1.21 -8.37 0.94
CA TYR A 487 -2.13 -8.07 2.03
C TYR A 487 -3.59 -7.99 1.53
N CYS A 488 -3.85 -7.28 0.42
CA CYS A 488 -5.19 -7.22 -0.16
C CYS A 488 -5.70 -8.62 -0.56
N LYS A 489 -4.83 -9.49 -1.08
CA LYS A 489 -5.21 -10.85 -1.46
C LYS A 489 -5.60 -11.69 -0.23
N GLU A 490 -4.83 -11.63 0.84
CA GLU A 490 -5.10 -12.35 2.09
C GLU A 490 -6.40 -11.87 2.74
N LEU A 491 -6.64 -10.55 2.76
CA LEU A 491 -7.87 -9.97 3.30
C LEU A 491 -9.10 -10.39 2.50
N VAL A 492 -9.02 -10.36 1.18
CA VAL A 492 -10.12 -10.84 0.32
C VAL A 492 -10.36 -12.34 0.54
N GLU A 493 -9.32 -13.14 0.75
CA GLU A 493 -9.46 -14.56 1.03
C GLU A 493 -10.15 -14.84 2.38
N GLN A 494 -9.75 -14.13 3.44
CA GLN A 494 -10.39 -14.20 4.75
C GLN A 494 -11.86 -13.76 4.69
N GLU A 495 -12.14 -12.66 3.99
CA GLU A 495 -13.48 -12.07 3.95
C GLU A 495 -14.45 -12.91 3.11
N VAL A 496 -14.01 -13.41 1.94
CA VAL A 496 -14.82 -14.34 1.14
C VAL A 496 -15.08 -15.64 1.92
N SER A 497 -14.08 -16.14 2.65
CA SER A 497 -14.25 -17.33 3.51
C SER A 497 -15.25 -17.08 4.64
N ARG A 498 -15.16 -15.92 5.30
CA ARG A 498 -16.09 -15.49 6.36
C ARG A 498 -17.53 -15.45 5.86
N ILE A 499 -17.76 -14.79 4.72
CA ILE A 499 -19.09 -14.66 4.11
C ILE A 499 -19.66 -16.04 3.72
N LEU A 500 -18.83 -16.90 3.14
CA LEU A 500 -19.26 -18.26 2.77
C LEU A 500 -19.50 -19.17 3.98
N GLN A 501 -18.98 -18.83 5.16
CA GLN A 501 -19.24 -19.54 6.40
C GLN A 501 -20.47 -18.98 7.15
N SER A 502 -20.79 -17.69 7.01
CA SER A 502 -21.99 -17.04 7.58
C SER A 502 -23.26 -17.24 6.74
N ASP A 503 -24.43 -16.90 7.29
CA ASP A 503 -25.70 -16.95 6.53
C ASP A 503 -25.68 -15.99 5.32
N MET A 504 -26.12 -16.51 4.17
CA MET A 504 -26.17 -15.74 2.93
C MET A 504 -27.49 -14.98 2.82
N ASP A 505 -27.49 -13.75 3.30
CA ASP A 505 -28.58 -12.79 3.12
C ASP A 505 -28.34 -11.87 1.91
N LYS A 506 -29.28 -10.96 1.67
CA LYS A 506 -29.21 -10.00 0.55
C LYS A 506 -28.02 -9.04 0.68
N ASP A 507 -27.68 -8.63 1.90
CA ASP A 507 -26.65 -7.64 2.18
C ASP A 507 -25.25 -8.26 2.03
N ASN A 508 -25.04 -9.46 2.55
CA ASN A 508 -23.83 -10.25 2.36
C ASN A 508 -23.62 -10.59 0.88
N LEU A 509 -24.69 -10.89 0.14
CA LEU A 509 -24.60 -11.11 -1.31
C LEU A 509 -24.22 -9.82 -2.06
N ALA A 510 -24.83 -8.67 -1.72
CA ALA A 510 -24.50 -7.37 -2.31
C ALA A 510 -23.04 -6.97 -2.01
N TYR A 511 -22.59 -7.21 -0.79
CA TYR A 511 -21.22 -6.98 -0.37
C TYR A 511 -20.24 -7.91 -1.11
N LEU A 512 -20.57 -9.20 -1.27
CA LEU A 512 -19.76 -10.11 -2.05
C LEU A 512 -19.66 -9.69 -3.54
N ASN A 513 -20.76 -9.19 -4.12
CA ASN A 513 -20.74 -8.61 -5.48
C ASN A 513 -19.75 -7.43 -5.58
N SER A 514 -19.71 -6.55 -4.58
CA SER A 514 -18.78 -5.41 -4.57
C SER A 514 -17.32 -5.87 -4.43
N VAL A 515 -17.06 -6.89 -3.61
CA VAL A 515 -15.72 -7.52 -3.49
C VAL A 515 -15.24 -8.10 -4.82
N PHE A 516 -16.10 -8.79 -5.57
CA PHE A 516 -15.74 -9.33 -6.89
C PHE A 516 -15.52 -8.25 -7.94
N ALA A 517 -16.26 -7.14 -7.87
CA ALA A 517 -16.07 -6.00 -8.76
C ALA A 517 -14.74 -5.28 -8.47
N ALA A 518 -14.40 -5.05 -7.19
CA ALA A 518 -13.19 -4.38 -6.77
C ALA A 518 -11.92 -5.25 -6.91
N PHE A 519 -11.99 -6.52 -6.53
CA PHE A 519 -10.83 -7.43 -6.45
C PHE A 519 -11.04 -8.76 -7.21
N PRO A 520 -11.24 -8.73 -8.54
CA PRO A 520 -11.70 -9.89 -9.30
C PRO A 520 -10.72 -11.07 -9.29
N ARG A 521 -9.39 -10.82 -9.32
CA ARG A 521 -8.37 -11.88 -9.29
C ARG A 521 -8.26 -12.54 -7.91
N ALA A 522 -8.33 -11.75 -6.84
CA ALA A 522 -8.23 -12.24 -5.47
C ALA A 522 -9.50 -13.00 -5.06
N ALA A 523 -10.68 -12.44 -5.36
CA ALA A 523 -11.97 -13.08 -5.12
C ALA A 523 -12.08 -14.42 -5.84
N TRP A 524 -11.65 -14.49 -7.11
CA TRP A 524 -11.59 -15.76 -7.85
C TRP A 524 -10.70 -16.81 -7.18
N LYS A 525 -9.50 -16.42 -6.73
CA LYS A 525 -8.60 -17.34 -6.01
C LYS A 525 -9.22 -17.81 -4.70
N ALA A 526 -9.85 -16.91 -3.94
CA ALA A 526 -10.52 -17.23 -2.68
C ALA A 526 -11.67 -18.23 -2.87
N ILE A 527 -12.55 -18.01 -3.85
CA ILE A 527 -13.61 -18.97 -4.20
C ILE A 527 -13.04 -20.32 -4.59
N ARG A 528 -11.97 -20.33 -5.39
CA ARG A 528 -11.30 -21.57 -5.81
C ARG A 528 -10.75 -22.33 -4.61
N SER A 529 -10.19 -21.63 -3.62
CA SER A 529 -9.74 -22.20 -2.34
C SER A 529 -10.93 -22.75 -1.54
N CYS A 530 -12.00 -21.97 -1.35
CA CYS A 530 -13.19 -22.37 -0.59
C CYS A 530 -13.93 -23.56 -1.19
N LEU A 531 -14.05 -23.61 -2.53
CA LEU A 531 -14.65 -24.74 -3.25
C LEU A 531 -13.67 -25.91 -3.43
N GLN A 532 -12.39 -25.71 -3.10
CA GLN A 532 -11.29 -26.65 -3.31
C GLN A 532 -11.27 -27.21 -4.74
N LEU A 533 -11.39 -26.32 -5.73
CA LEU A 533 -11.45 -26.69 -7.15
C LEU A 533 -10.06 -27.10 -7.65
N GLN A 534 -9.92 -28.36 -8.05
CA GLN A 534 -8.68 -28.93 -8.58
C GLN A 534 -8.97 -29.72 -9.87
N GLN A 535 -7.97 -29.87 -10.74
CA GLN A 535 -8.03 -30.85 -11.82
C GLN A 535 -7.45 -32.17 -11.30
N ASN A 536 -8.20 -33.26 -11.45
CA ASN A 536 -7.72 -34.60 -11.15
C ASN A 536 -6.68 -35.05 -12.20
N GLY A 537 -5.98 -36.17 -11.95
CA GLY A 537 -5.00 -36.76 -12.89
C GLY A 537 -5.57 -37.03 -14.30
N ASP A 538 -6.88 -37.21 -14.42
CA ASP A 538 -7.60 -37.42 -15.68
C ASP A 538 -8.03 -36.10 -16.37
N GLY A 539 -7.61 -34.95 -15.86
CA GLY A 539 -7.96 -33.63 -16.41
C GLY A 539 -9.38 -33.13 -16.06
N LEU A 540 -10.18 -33.93 -15.35
CA LEU A 540 -11.52 -33.58 -14.89
C LEU A 540 -11.46 -32.61 -13.71
N LEU A 541 -12.35 -31.61 -13.71
CA LEU A 541 -12.51 -30.71 -12.57
C LEU A 541 -13.18 -31.47 -11.41
N VAL A 542 -12.66 -31.32 -10.20
CA VAL A 542 -13.19 -31.90 -8.96
C VAL A 542 -13.29 -30.80 -7.92
N ALA A 543 -14.33 -30.87 -7.09
CA ALA A 543 -14.52 -29.98 -5.96
C ALA A 543 -14.63 -30.80 -4.67
N ARG A 544 -14.13 -30.26 -3.57
CA ARG A 544 -14.16 -30.90 -2.23
C ARG A 544 -14.76 -29.99 -1.15
N ALA A 545 -15.58 -29.02 -1.57
CA ALA A 545 -16.31 -28.14 -0.67
C ALA A 545 -17.36 -28.90 0.13
N THR A 546 -17.71 -28.38 1.32
CA THR A 546 -18.80 -28.93 2.14
C THR A 546 -20.17 -28.68 1.49
N PRO A 547 -21.19 -29.52 1.78
CA PRO A 547 -22.55 -29.32 1.26
C PRO A 547 -23.15 -27.95 1.58
N GLU A 548 -22.81 -27.36 2.72
CA GLU A 548 -23.28 -26.02 3.13
C GLU A 548 -22.77 -24.90 2.21
N VAL A 549 -21.53 -25.00 1.75
CA VAL A 549 -20.98 -24.02 0.79
C VAL A 549 -21.68 -24.17 -0.56
N TRP A 550 -21.95 -25.41 -1.00
CA TRP A 550 -22.70 -25.66 -2.23
C TRP A 550 -24.14 -25.17 -2.17
N LYS A 551 -24.82 -25.33 -1.03
CA LYS A 551 -26.14 -24.76 -0.77
C LYS A 551 -26.13 -23.25 -0.98
N LYS A 552 -25.11 -22.54 -0.48
CA LYS A 552 -24.96 -21.08 -0.67
C LYS A 552 -24.70 -20.66 -2.11
N VAL A 553 -23.93 -21.46 -2.87
CA VAL A 553 -23.71 -21.22 -4.30
C VAL A 553 -25.00 -21.39 -5.10
N LEU A 554 -25.84 -22.35 -4.71
CA LEU A 554 -27.05 -22.74 -5.44
C LEU A 554 -28.30 -21.95 -5.03
N CYS A 555 -28.43 -21.60 -3.75
CA CYS A 555 -29.56 -20.85 -3.21
C CYS A 555 -29.47 -19.36 -3.54
N GLN A 556 -30.60 -18.77 -3.91
CA GLN A 556 -30.78 -17.33 -3.92
C GLN A 556 -31.50 -16.89 -2.65
N PRO A 557 -31.06 -15.81 -1.97
CA PRO A 557 -31.92 -15.13 -1.02
C PRO A 557 -33.18 -14.66 -1.76
N GLN A 558 -34.36 -14.73 -1.12
CA GLN A 558 -35.64 -14.33 -1.74
C GLN A 558 -35.56 -12.86 -2.19
N LEU A 559 -35.29 -12.66 -3.47
CA LEU A 559 -35.20 -11.35 -4.08
C LEU A 559 -36.61 -11.03 -4.59
N GLU A 560 -37.40 -10.34 -3.77
CA GLU A 560 -38.63 -9.72 -4.27
C GLU A 560 -38.29 -8.81 -5.46
N GLU A 561 -39.17 -8.84 -6.48
CA GLU A 561 -39.02 -8.23 -7.80
C GLU A 561 -38.23 -6.91 -7.78
N ALA A 562 -36.99 -6.94 -8.26
CA ALA A 562 -36.21 -5.72 -8.45
C ALA A 562 -35.25 -5.86 -9.63
N GLY A 563 -35.77 -5.61 -10.84
CA GLY A 563 -34.98 -5.40 -12.04
C GLY A 563 -34.10 -4.14 -12.05
N GLN A 564 -33.58 -3.68 -10.90
CA GLN A 564 -32.88 -2.39 -10.81
C GLN A 564 -31.61 -2.35 -9.93
N ASN A 565 -31.23 -3.42 -9.20
CA ASN A 565 -30.12 -3.31 -8.22
C ASN A 565 -28.75 -3.86 -8.65
N GLY A 566 -28.59 -4.43 -9.86
CA GLY A 566 -27.27 -4.90 -10.33
C GLY A 566 -26.61 -6.01 -9.50
N ILE A 567 -27.29 -6.55 -8.47
CA ILE A 567 -26.81 -7.64 -7.61
C ILE A 567 -27.00 -8.96 -8.37
N VAL A 568 -25.91 -9.67 -8.58
CA VAL A 568 -25.88 -10.95 -9.29
C VAL A 568 -25.79 -12.10 -8.27
N PRO A 569 -26.50 -13.21 -8.47
CA PRO A 569 -26.41 -14.33 -7.55
C PRO A 569 -25.03 -15.00 -7.59
N LEU A 570 -24.69 -15.72 -6.52
CA LEU A 570 -23.34 -16.26 -6.34
C LEU A 570 -22.92 -17.22 -7.47
N PHE A 571 -23.83 -18.07 -7.95
CA PHE A 571 -23.57 -18.94 -9.10
C PHE A 571 -23.15 -18.15 -10.35
N GLU A 572 -23.87 -17.10 -10.71
CA GLU A 572 -23.59 -16.26 -11.87
C GLU A 572 -22.31 -15.44 -11.69
N LEU A 573 -22.02 -14.97 -10.48
CA LEU A 573 -20.74 -14.34 -10.14
C LEU A 573 -19.55 -15.27 -10.36
N ILE A 574 -19.69 -16.53 -9.93
CA ILE A 574 -18.68 -17.57 -10.13
C ILE A 574 -18.54 -17.86 -11.63
N CYS A 575 -19.65 -18.02 -12.36
CA CYS A 575 -19.63 -18.21 -13.81
C CYS A 575 -18.91 -17.06 -14.55
N THR A 576 -19.18 -15.81 -14.14
CA THR A 576 -18.52 -14.61 -14.68
C THR A 576 -17.00 -14.67 -14.44
N SER A 577 -16.59 -15.14 -13.26
CA SER A 577 -15.17 -15.28 -12.91
C SER A 577 -14.49 -16.40 -13.71
N PHE A 578 -15.17 -17.53 -13.92
CA PHE A 578 -14.70 -18.59 -14.81
C PHE A 578 -14.50 -18.07 -16.24
N LEU A 579 -15.48 -17.36 -16.81
CA LEU A 579 -15.36 -16.77 -18.16
C LEU A 579 -14.15 -15.83 -18.27
N ARG A 580 -13.82 -15.08 -17.20
CA ARG A 580 -12.70 -14.13 -17.18
C ARG A 580 -11.33 -14.79 -17.00
N PHE A 581 -11.21 -15.82 -16.16
CA PHE A 581 -9.91 -16.37 -15.74
C PHE A 581 -9.62 -17.78 -16.24
N LYS A 582 -10.64 -18.64 -16.38
CA LYS A 582 -10.51 -20.05 -16.81
C LYS A 582 -11.76 -20.51 -17.59
N PRO A 583 -12.00 -19.98 -18.82
CA PRO A 583 -13.24 -20.22 -19.56
C PRO A 583 -13.48 -21.71 -19.84
N LYS A 584 -12.43 -22.47 -20.18
CA LYS A 584 -12.52 -23.92 -20.45
C LYS A 584 -13.04 -24.76 -19.28
N TRP A 585 -12.96 -24.25 -18.04
CA TRP A 585 -13.44 -24.97 -16.86
C TRP A 585 -14.94 -24.75 -16.59
N LEU A 586 -15.57 -23.77 -17.24
CA LEU A 586 -16.95 -23.42 -16.97
C LEU A 586 -17.94 -24.57 -17.27
N PRO A 587 -17.90 -25.26 -18.43
CA PRO A 587 -18.83 -26.36 -18.69
C PRO A 587 -18.69 -27.50 -17.68
N SER A 588 -17.46 -27.87 -17.32
CA SER A 588 -17.19 -28.87 -16.29
C SER A 588 -17.68 -28.43 -14.91
N PHE A 589 -17.53 -27.16 -14.55
CA PHE A 589 -18.07 -26.61 -13.31
C PHE A 589 -19.60 -26.67 -13.27
N VAL A 590 -20.27 -26.32 -14.37
CA VAL A 590 -21.74 -26.39 -14.48
C VAL A 590 -22.21 -27.85 -14.38
N GLU A 591 -21.52 -28.79 -15.02
CA GLU A 591 -21.80 -30.22 -14.93
C GLU A 591 -21.62 -30.76 -13.51
N LEU A 592 -20.52 -30.41 -12.82
CA LEU A 592 -20.31 -30.75 -11.41
C LEU A 592 -21.43 -30.20 -10.53
N THR A 593 -21.78 -28.92 -10.72
CA THR A 593 -22.82 -28.25 -9.93
C THR A 593 -24.17 -28.95 -10.12
N GLN A 594 -24.48 -29.41 -11.34
CA GLN A 594 -25.68 -30.21 -11.62
C GLN A 594 -25.65 -31.58 -10.92
N GLN A 595 -24.50 -32.26 -10.88
CA GLN A 595 -24.34 -33.53 -10.18
C GLN A 595 -24.57 -33.41 -8.67
N TYR A 596 -24.10 -32.32 -8.05
CA TYR A 596 -24.35 -32.05 -6.63
C TYR A 596 -25.84 -31.81 -6.33
N VAL A 597 -26.54 -31.07 -7.20
CA VAL A 597 -28.01 -30.89 -7.10
C VAL A 597 -28.73 -32.24 -7.16
N THR A 598 -28.34 -33.14 -8.06
CA THR A 598 -28.99 -34.45 -8.21
C THR A 598 -28.66 -35.44 -7.10
N SER A 599 -27.47 -35.33 -6.48
CA SER A 599 -26.98 -36.32 -5.51
C SER A 599 -27.30 -35.97 -4.05
N SER A 600 -27.39 -34.68 -3.71
CA SER A 600 -27.53 -34.21 -2.32
C SER A 600 -28.91 -33.62 -2.01
N TRP A 601 -29.73 -33.30 -3.01
CA TRP A 601 -31.06 -32.70 -2.84
C TRP A 601 -32.16 -33.54 -3.48
N SER A 602 -32.50 -34.65 -2.82
CA SER A 602 -33.86 -35.16 -2.85
C SER A 602 -34.67 -34.41 -1.79
N TYR A 603 -35.80 -33.81 -2.18
CA TYR A 603 -36.85 -33.23 -1.31
C TYR A 603 -36.83 -31.68 -1.08
N SER A 604 -37.84 -31.04 -1.69
CA SER A 604 -38.62 -29.92 -1.13
C SER A 604 -38.09 -28.48 -1.09
N SER A 605 -37.59 -27.92 -2.20
CA SER A 605 -37.75 -26.46 -2.39
C SER A 605 -38.03 -26.11 -3.84
N LYS A 606 -39.34 -26.06 -4.16
CA LYS A 606 -39.89 -25.40 -5.34
C LYS A 606 -40.28 -23.95 -5.02
N GLU A 607 -39.57 -23.29 -4.13
CA GLU A 607 -39.89 -21.91 -3.72
C GLU A 607 -38.92 -20.94 -4.38
N GLY A 608 -39.25 -20.56 -5.61
CA GLY A 608 -38.58 -19.52 -6.36
C GLY A 608 -38.80 -19.65 -7.87
N PRO A 609 -39.11 -18.57 -8.61
CA PRO A 609 -39.29 -18.61 -10.06
C PRO A 609 -38.02 -19.05 -10.82
N GLU A 610 -36.83 -18.81 -10.26
CA GLU A 610 -35.54 -19.12 -10.90
C GLU A 610 -34.97 -20.52 -10.57
N GLY A 611 -35.43 -21.17 -9.49
CA GLY A 611 -35.14 -22.59 -9.21
C GLY A 611 -35.72 -23.55 -10.27
N ARG A 612 -36.59 -23.04 -11.15
CA ARG A 612 -37.12 -23.74 -12.33
C ARG A 612 -36.20 -23.63 -13.54
N VAL A 613 -35.29 -22.65 -13.58
CA VAL A 613 -34.40 -22.43 -14.73
C VAL A 613 -33.17 -23.33 -14.59
N PRO A 614 -32.88 -24.19 -15.59
CA PRO A 614 -31.70 -25.04 -15.56
C PRO A 614 -30.40 -24.23 -15.41
N LEU A 615 -29.44 -24.74 -14.63
CA LEU A 615 -28.14 -24.09 -14.38
C LEU A 615 -27.37 -23.72 -15.67
N TYR A 616 -27.45 -24.55 -16.71
CA TYR A 616 -26.81 -24.22 -18.00
C TYR A 616 -27.43 -22.98 -18.65
N LYS A 617 -28.75 -22.76 -18.52
CA LYS A 617 -29.41 -21.54 -19.04
C LYS A 617 -29.02 -20.30 -18.25
N ARG A 618 -28.84 -20.43 -16.93
CA ARG A 618 -28.32 -19.36 -16.08
C ARG A 618 -26.89 -18.97 -16.49
N ALA A 619 -26.03 -19.96 -16.74
CA ALA A 619 -24.68 -19.74 -17.27
C ALA A 619 -24.67 -19.10 -18.68
N LEU A 620 -25.57 -19.53 -19.58
CA LEU A 620 -25.76 -18.89 -20.89
C LEU A 620 -26.24 -17.44 -20.76
N GLY A 621 -27.11 -17.14 -19.78
CA GLY A 621 -27.53 -15.77 -19.47
C GLY A 621 -26.37 -14.87 -19.06
N VAL A 622 -25.33 -15.41 -18.41
CA VAL A 622 -24.09 -14.67 -18.10
C VAL A 622 -23.27 -14.42 -19.38
N LEU A 623 -23.16 -15.43 -20.25
CA LEU A 623 -22.45 -15.29 -21.53
C LEU A 623 -23.11 -14.24 -22.44
N ALA A 624 -24.45 -14.20 -22.50
CA ALA A 624 -25.22 -13.27 -23.30
C ALA A 624 -25.11 -11.79 -22.83
N ARG A 625 -24.77 -11.55 -21.57
CA ARG A 625 -24.54 -10.19 -21.02
C ARG A 625 -23.17 -9.60 -21.40
N LYS A 626 -22.32 -10.35 -22.10
CA LYS A 626 -20.99 -9.92 -22.51
C LYS A 626 -21.07 -9.05 -23.77
N ASN A 627 -20.54 -7.83 -23.72
CA ASN A 627 -20.65 -6.82 -24.79
C ASN A 627 -19.95 -7.17 -26.13
N LYS A 628 -19.24 -8.31 -26.24
CA LYS A 628 -18.55 -8.74 -27.47
C LYS A 628 -18.84 -10.22 -27.69
N HIS A 629 -19.61 -10.53 -28.72
CA HIS A 629 -19.81 -11.89 -29.23
C HIS A 629 -18.73 -12.21 -30.27
N GLY A 630 -17.93 -13.25 -30.01
CA GLY A 630 -16.98 -13.80 -30.98
C GLY A 630 -17.14 -15.32 -31.16
N SER A 631 -16.38 -15.91 -32.08
CA SER A 631 -16.42 -17.36 -32.35
C SER A 631 -16.08 -18.24 -31.13
N ALA A 632 -15.32 -17.70 -30.17
CA ALA A 632 -15.04 -18.37 -28.90
C ALA A 632 -16.27 -18.42 -27.96
N ASP A 633 -17.21 -17.49 -28.11
CA ASP A 633 -18.46 -17.50 -27.34
C ASP A 633 -19.45 -18.50 -27.94
N ASP A 634 -19.48 -18.67 -29.27
CA ASP A 634 -20.25 -19.74 -29.92
C ASP A 634 -19.80 -21.13 -29.46
N GLU A 635 -18.48 -21.34 -29.35
CA GLU A 635 -17.91 -22.60 -28.86
C GLU A 635 -18.20 -22.83 -27.36
N MET A 636 -18.22 -21.76 -26.56
CA MET A 636 -18.63 -21.83 -25.16
C MET A 636 -20.12 -22.14 -24.99
N GLU A 637 -20.98 -21.49 -25.79
CA GLU A 637 -22.42 -21.75 -25.81
C GLU A 637 -22.69 -23.22 -26.15
N LEU A 638 -21.99 -23.74 -27.18
CA LEU A 638 -22.06 -25.16 -27.55
C LEU A 638 -21.71 -26.09 -26.39
N GLU A 639 -20.55 -25.91 -25.76
CA GLU A 639 -20.12 -26.78 -24.66
C GLU A 639 -21.05 -26.68 -23.43
N LEU A 640 -21.61 -25.50 -23.13
CA LEU A 640 -22.63 -25.32 -22.08
C LEU A 640 -23.96 -26.01 -22.40
N LEU A 641 -24.40 -26.00 -23.65
CA LEU A 641 -25.60 -26.71 -24.07
C LEU A 641 -25.40 -28.24 -23.99
N LEU A 642 -24.25 -28.73 -24.47
CA LEU A 642 -23.91 -30.16 -24.47
C LEU A 642 -23.71 -30.71 -23.05
N CYS A 643 -23.13 -29.93 -22.13
CA CYS A 643 -22.92 -30.37 -20.74
C CYS A 643 -24.24 -30.59 -19.98
N SER A 644 -25.34 -29.97 -20.41
CA SER A 644 -26.65 -30.11 -19.76
C SER A 644 -27.28 -31.49 -19.91
N ARG A 645 -26.89 -32.24 -20.95
CA ARG A 645 -27.47 -33.53 -21.37
C ARG A 645 -29.00 -33.53 -21.56
N ARG A 646 -29.65 -32.36 -21.58
CA ARG A 646 -31.11 -32.25 -21.77
C ARG A 646 -31.47 -32.28 -23.26
N PRO A 647 -32.50 -33.02 -23.68
CA PRO A 647 -32.85 -33.18 -25.10
C PRO A 647 -32.92 -31.86 -25.88
N LYS A 648 -33.67 -30.88 -25.36
CA LYS A 648 -33.83 -29.57 -26.02
C LYS A 648 -32.52 -28.79 -26.18
N ALA A 649 -31.61 -28.88 -25.22
CA ALA A 649 -30.32 -28.18 -25.28
C ALA A 649 -29.35 -28.89 -26.24
N VAL A 650 -29.37 -30.21 -26.29
CA VAL A 650 -28.60 -31.01 -27.24
C VAL A 650 -29.02 -30.70 -28.67
N LEU A 651 -30.32 -30.63 -28.94
CA LEU A 651 -30.83 -30.26 -30.26
C LEU A 651 -30.49 -28.82 -30.64
N GLN A 652 -30.56 -27.89 -29.68
CA GLN A 652 -30.10 -26.52 -29.89
C GLN A 652 -28.60 -26.47 -30.24
N ALA A 653 -27.76 -27.26 -29.56
CA ALA A 653 -26.34 -27.36 -29.88
C ALA A 653 -26.12 -27.98 -31.28
N LEU A 654 -26.90 -28.99 -31.65
CA LEU A 654 -26.83 -29.62 -32.96
C LEU A 654 -27.17 -28.63 -34.08
N HIS A 655 -28.27 -27.89 -33.94
CA HIS A 655 -28.64 -26.84 -34.90
C HIS A 655 -27.59 -25.73 -35.00
N LEU A 656 -26.96 -25.37 -33.89
CA LEU A 656 -25.87 -24.38 -33.87
C LEU A 656 -24.63 -24.90 -34.62
N LEU A 657 -24.24 -26.17 -34.42
CA LEU A 657 -23.13 -26.80 -35.15
C LEU A 657 -23.40 -26.90 -36.66
N ILE A 658 -24.64 -27.23 -37.04
CA ILE A 658 -25.10 -27.27 -38.44
C ILE A 658 -24.99 -25.88 -39.06
N ARG A 659 -25.50 -24.83 -38.38
CA ARG A 659 -25.40 -23.44 -38.82
C ARG A 659 -23.95 -22.98 -39.02
N LEU A 660 -23.03 -23.46 -38.18
CA LEU A 660 -21.59 -23.20 -38.26
C LEU A 660 -20.84 -24.12 -39.23
N LYS A 661 -21.53 -25.04 -39.92
CA LYS A 661 -20.98 -26.02 -40.87
C LYS A 661 -19.87 -26.91 -40.30
N ARG A 662 -19.91 -27.22 -39.00
CA ARG A 662 -18.90 -28.06 -38.31
C ARG A 662 -19.28 -29.55 -38.33
N TRP A 663 -19.38 -30.15 -39.52
CA TRP A 663 -19.97 -31.49 -39.72
C TRP A 663 -19.34 -32.63 -38.93
N GLN A 664 -18.01 -32.63 -38.78
CA GLN A 664 -17.33 -33.64 -37.97
C GLN A 664 -17.86 -33.65 -36.52
N ARG A 665 -18.03 -32.47 -35.93
CA ARG A 665 -18.52 -32.31 -34.56
C ARG A 665 -20.02 -32.60 -34.44
N VAL A 666 -20.80 -32.30 -35.48
CA VAL A 666 -22.22 -32.68 -35.59
C VAL A 666 -22.38 -34.20 -35.44
N VAL A 667 -21.57 -34.98 -36.17
CA VAL A 667 -21.62 -36.44 -36.16
C VAL A 667 -21.18 -37.00 -34.81
N GLU A 668 -20.11 -36.46 -34.22
CA GLU A 668 -19.66 -36.86 -32.86
C GLU A 668 -20.74 -36.62 -31.79
N VAL A 669 -21.43 -35.49 -31.84
CA VAL A 669 -22.54 -35.17 -30.93
C VAL A 669 -23.73 -36.11 -31.19
N ALA A 670 -24.08 -36.35 -32.44
CA ALA A 670 -25.17 -37.26 -32.79
C ALA A 670 -24.91 -38.69 -32.27
N GLU A 671 -23.71 -39.23 -32.45
CA GLU A 671 -23.32 -40.55 -31.92
C GLU A 671 -23.30 -40.61 -30.39
N LYS A 672 -22.83 -39.54 -29.74
CA LYS A 672 -22.73 -39.49 -28.28
C LYS A 672 -24.10 -39.40 -27.62
N PHE A 673 -24.99 -38.56 -28.13
CA PHE A 673 -26.27 -38.24 -27.47
C PHE A 673 -27.46 -39.07 -27.98
N SER A 674 -27.35 -39.73 -29.14
CA SER A 674 -28.35 -40.73 -29.60
C SER A 674 -28.57 -41.87 -28.60
N LYS A 675 -27.55 -42.20 -27.79
CA LYS A 675 -27.60 -43.25 -26.77
C LYS A 675 -28.39 -42.86 -25.51
N LEU A 676 -28.73 -41.59 -25.33
CA LEU A 676 -29.38 -41.12 -24.10
C LEU A 676 -30.90 -41.34 -24.08
N SER A 677 -31.56 -41.22 -25.22
CA SER A 677 -33.01 -41.38 -25.33
C SER A 677 -33.43 -41.70 -26.77
N PRO A 678 -34.34 -42.66 -27.00
CA PRO A 678 -34.80 -43.03 -28.34
C PRO A 678 -35.54 -41.89 -29.05
N LEU A 679 -36.28 -41.05 -28.31
CA LEU A 679 -36.97 -39.87 -28.86
C LEU A 679 -35.98 -38.81 -29.34
N LEU A 680 -34.93 -38.56 -28.54
CA LEU A 680 -33.86 -37.64 -28.93
C LEU A 680 -33.10 -38.17 -30.14
N ASN A 681 -32.83 -39.49 -30.22
CA ASN A 681 -32.21 -40.09 -31.39
C ASN A 681 -33.04 -39.89 -32.65
N LYS A 682 -34.36 -40.04 -32.55
CA LYS A 682 -35.29 -39.77 -33.66
C LYS A 682 -35.19 -38.33 -34.15
N GLU A 683 -35.26 -37.35 -33.25
CA GLU A 683 -35.16 -35.94 -33.62
C GLU A 683 -33.79 -35.60 -34.22
N ILE A 684 -32.69 -36.09 -33.63
CA ILE A 684 -31.32 -35.92 -34.17
C ILE A 684 -31.22 -36.49 -35.59
N PHE A 685 -31.69 -37.73 -35.80
CA PHE A 685 -31.59 -38.39 -37.10
C PHE A 685 -32.45 -37.70 -38.17
N VAL A 686 -33.67 -37.26 -37.83
CA VAL A 686 -34.54 -36.52 -38.75
C VAL A 686 -33.90 -35.18 -39.15
N THR A 687 -33.33 -34.43 -38.20
CA THR A 687 -32.61 -33.18 -38.50
C THR A 687 -31.44 -33.43 -39.46
N LEU A 688 -30.63 -34.47 -39.22
CA LEU A 688 -29.50 -34.78 -40.09
C LEU A 688 -29.91 -35.28 -41.47
N LEU A 689 -31.03 -36.00 -41.56
CA LEU A 689 -31.60 -36.45 -42.83
C LEU A 689 -32.15 -35.27 -43.65
N ALA A 690 -32.75 -34.27 -42.98
CA ALA A 690 -33.20 -33.04 -43.61
C ALA A 690 -32.02 -32.20 -44.16
N GLU A 691 -30.92 -32.11 -43.41
CA GLU A 691 -29.69 -31.45 -43.85
C GLU A 691 -29.01 -32.20 -45.01
N PHE A 692 -28.96 -33.54 -44.92
CA PHE A 692 -28.48 -34.39 -46.00
C PHE A 692 -29.29 -34.19 -47.30
N ALA A 693 -30.60 -33.92 -47.20
CA ALA A 693 -31.47 -33.62 -48.34
C ALA A 693 -31.23 -32.23 -48.96
N GLN A 694 -30.47 -31.35 -48.30
CA GLN A 694 -30.24 -29.96 -48.74
C GLN A 694 -28.81 -29.71 -49.23
N HIS A 695 -27.80 -30.44 -48.74
CA HIS A 695 -26.40 -30.29 -49.14
C HIS A 695 -25.61 -31.59 -49.08
N ARG A 696 -24.48 -31.64 -49.79
CA ARG A 696 -23.58 -32.81 -49.89
C ARG A 696 -22.45 -32.82 -48.86
N GLU A 697 -22.46 -31.91 -47.89
CA GLU A 697 -21.36 -31.78 -46.91
C GLU A 697 -21.34 -32.95 -45.89
N LEU A 698 -22.41 -33.75 -45.83
CA LEU A 698 -22.54 -34.95 -44.99
C LEU A 698 -22.11 -36.27 -45.66
N ASP A 699 -21.86 -36.28 -46.98
CA ASP A 699 -21.48 -37.49 -47.74
C ASP A 699 -20.27 -38.26 -47.15
N PRO A 700 -19.20 -37.61 -46.63
CA PRO A 700 -18.07 -38.31 -46.03
C PRO A 700 -18.38 -39.03 -44.70
N TYR A 701 -19.53 -38.76 -44.09
CA TYR A 701 -19.88 -39.24 -42.74
C TYR A 701 -21.02 -40.27 -42.73
N LEU A 702 -21.49 -40.70 -43.90
CA LEU A 702 -22.66 -41.57 -44.03
C LEU A 702 -22.53 -42.91 -43.28
N ASP A 703 -21.34 -43.50 -43.27
CA ASP A 703 -21.07 -44.75 -42.54
C ASP A 703 -21.30 -44.63 -41.03
N ARG A 704 -21.14 -43.43 -40.48
CA ARG A 704 -21.36 -43.09 -39.06
C ARG A 704 -22.80 -42.68 -38.76
N LEU A 705 -23.50 -42.09 -39.74
CA LEU A 705 -24.88 -41.61 -39.59
C LEU A 705 -25.94 -42.70 -39.76
N TRP A 706 -25.78 -43.60 -40.73
CA TRP A 706 -26.74 -44.67 -41.00
C TRP A 706 -26.95 -45.66 -39.84
N PRO A 707 -25.94 -45.96 -38.99
CA PRO A 707 -26.15 -46.73 -37.77
C PRO A 707 -27.08 -46.05 -36.74
N LEU A 708 -27.23 -44.72 -36.78
CA LEU A 708 -28.07 -43.97 -35.84
C LEU A 708 -29.57 -44.03 -36.17
N CYS A 709 -29.94 -44.59 -37.33
CA CYS A 709 -31.33 -44.67 -37.79
C CYS A 709 -32.25 -45.35 -36.75
N PRO A 710 -33.24 -44.63 -36.19
CA PRO A 710 -34.21 -45.17 -35.22
C PRO A 710 -34.91 -46.43 -35.73
N ALA A 711 -35.23 -47.36 -34.83
CA ALA A 711 -35.91 -48.61 -35.18
C ALA A 711 -37.32 -48.39 -35.76
N GLU A 712 -37.99 -47.31 -35.34
CA GLU A 712 -39.38 -46.97 -35.70
C GLU A 712 -39.55 -46.39 -37.11
N LEU A 713 -38.49 -45.88 -37.75
CA LEU A 713 -38.60 -45.23 -39.05
C LEU A 713 -38.65 -46.26 -40.17
N THR A 714 -39.70 -46.19 -41.00
CA THR A 714 -39.85 -47.04 -42.18
C THR A 714 -39.17 -46.42 -43.41
N ALA A 715 -38.96 -47.21 -44.47
CA ALA A 715 -38.41 -46.72 -45.72
C ALA A 715 -39.28 -45.60 -46.35
N SER A 716 -40.61 -45.66 -46.18
CA SER A 716 -41.54 -44.61 -46.61
C SER A 716 -41.37 -43.31 -45.81
N ASP A 717 -41.13 -43.38 -44.50
CA ASP A 717 -40.94 -42.19 -43.68
C ASP A 717 -39.67 -41.44 -44.06
N ILE A 718 -38.58 -42.18 -44.27
CA ILE A 718 -37.28 -41.64 -44.70
C ILE A 718 -37.42 -40.93 -46.06
N LEU A 719 -38.08 -41.57 -47.03
CA LEU A 719 -38.31 -40.98 -48.35
C LEU A 719 -39.20 -39.73 -48.27
N THR A 720 -40.22 -39.74 -47.42
CA THR A 720 -41.12 -38.59 -47.22
C THR A 720 -40.37 -37.39 -46.65
N ILE A 721 -39.52 -37.60 -45.64
CA ILE A 721 -38.70 -36.53 -45.04
C ILE A 721 -37.74 -35.96 -46.08
N VAL A 722 -37.05 -36.81 -46.85
CA VAL A 722 -36.13 -36.35 -47.90
C VAL A 722 -36.89 -35.52 -48.94
N LEU A 723 -38.04 -36.00 -49.43
CA LEU A 723 -38.85 -35.28 -50.42
C LEU A 723 -39.32 -33.90 -49.93
N GLN A 724 -39.65 -33.77 -48.64
CA GLN A 724 -40.09 -32.50 -48.04
C GLN A 724 -38.96 -31.45 -47.96
N HIS A 725 -37.70 -31.88 -47.89
CA HIS A 725 -36.55 -31.00 -47.68
C HIS A 725 -35.69 -30.80 -48.93
N LEU A 726 -36.10 -31.31 -50.09
CA LEU A 726 -35.42 -31.04 -51.36
C LEU A 726 -35.55 -29.54 -51.73
N PRO A 727 -34.47 -28.92 -52.26
CA PRO A 727 -34.54 -27.54 -52.72
C PRO A 727 -35.58 -27.39 -53.84
N HIS A 728 -36.47 -26.42 -53.73
CA HIS A 728 -37.47 -26.14 -54.76
C HIS A 728 -36.76 -25.55 -55.98
N SER A 729 -36.71 -26.28 -57.09
CA SER A 729 -36.20 -25.77 -58.36
C SER A 729 -37.14 -24.68 -58.88
N GLN A 730 -36.77 -23.40 -58.75
CA GLN A 730 -37.56 -22.29 -59.30
C GLN A 730 -37.22 -21.92 -60.74
N GLU A 731 -36.31 -22.63 -61.42
CA GLU A 731 -36.02 -22.42 -62.84
C GLU A 731 -35.92 -23.75 -63.59
N ASP A 732 -36.27 -23.69 -64.88
CA ASP A 732 -36.29 -24.82 -65.80
C ASP A 732 -34.99 -25.64 -65.73
N PRO A 733 -35.08 -26.98 -65.67
CA PRO A 733 -33.91 -27.83 -65.49
C PRO A 733 -33.04 -27.80 -66.75
N VAL A 734 -31.96 -27.01 -66.73
CA VAL A 734 -30.88 -27.18 -67.70
C VAL A 734 -30.16 -28.49 -67.36
N PRO A 735 -30.01 -29.45 -68.29
CA PRO A 735 -29.53 -30.81 -67.98
C PRO A 735 -28.10 -30.91 -67.42
N PHE A 736 -27.36 -29.79 -67.37
CA PHE A 736 -25.96 -29.72 -66.94
C PHE A 736 -25.63 -28.39 -66.24
N SER A 737 -26.51 -27.87 -65.37
CA SER A 737 -26.13 -26.75 -64.51
C SER A 737 -25.07 -27.20 -63.50
N SER A 738 -23.88 -26.61 -63.59
CA SER A 738 -22.75 -26.82 -62.68
C SER A 738 -22.98 -26.24 -61.27
N GLU A 739 -24.12 -25.61 -61.01
CA GLU A 739 -24.47 -25.01 -59.70
C GLU A 739 -25.43 -25.89 -58.86
N GLY A 740 -25.71 -27.12 -59.29
CA GLY A 740 -26.68 -27.99 -58.62
C GLY A 740 -26.12 -28.87 -57.49
N ASN A 741 -26.40 -28.50 -56.24
CA ASN A 741 -26.38 -29.37 -55.05
C ASN A 741 -27.46 -30.49 -55.13
N GLN A 742 -27.53 -31.25 -56.22
CA GLN A 742 -28.55 -32.31 -56.36
C GLN A 742 -28.13 -33.56 -55.57
N LEU A 743 -28.99 -34.13 -54.73
CA LEU A 743 -28.69 -35.40 -54.06
C LEU A 743 -28.58 -36.55 -55.07
N THR A 744 -27.58 -37.40 -54.90
CA THR A 744 -27.55 -38.68 -55.62
C THR A 744 -28.41 -39.67 -54.84
N VAL A 745 -29.60 -40.00 -55.33
CA VAL A 745 -30.52 -40.99 -54.71
C VAL A 745 -29.82 -42.31 -54.37
N GLY A 746 -28.76 -42.67 -55.12
CA GLY A 746 -27.90 -43.83 -54.84
C GLY A 746 -27.24 -43.85 -53.46
N LEU A 747 -27.01 -42.69 -52.82
CA LEU A 747 -26.41 -42.59 -51.48
C LEU A 747 -27.37 -43.00 -50.35
N LEU A 748 -28.69 -43.01 -50.62
CA LEU A 748 -29.72 -43.51 -49.68
C LEU A 748 -29.86 -45.04 -49.72
N LYS A 749 -29.36 -45.69 -50.77
CA LYS A 749 -29.52 -47.14 -50.99
C LYS A 749 -29.05 -47.99 -49.80
N PRO A 750 -27.87 -47.75 -49.17
CA PRO A 750 -27.43 -48.54 -48.02
C PRO A 750 -28.35 -48.39 -46.80
N LEU A 751 -28.89 -47.19 -46.57
CA LEU A 751 -29.84 -46.92 -45.49
C LEU A 751 -31.18 -47.63 -45.73
N LEU A 752 -31.74 -47.49 -46.93
CA LEU A 752 -33.02 -48.11 -47.30
C LEU A 752 -32.94 -49.64 -47.31
N GLN A 753 -31.83 -50.22 -47.77
CA GLN A 753 -31.59 -51.66 -47.68
C GLN A 753 -31.52 -52.13 -46.22
N ARG A 754 -30.83 -51.38 -45.36
CA ARG A 754 -30.75 -51.69 -43.92
C ARG A 754 -32.12 -51.65 -43.25
N VAL A 755 -32.96 -50.67 -43.57
CA VAL A 755 -34.32 -50.56 -42.99
C VAL A 755 -35.25 -51.63 -43.55
N ALA A 756 -35.16 -51.97 -44.84
CA ALA A 756 -35.94 -53.02 -45.48
C ALA A 756 -35.60 -54.44 -44.99
N GLN A 757 -34.36 -54.65 -44.51
CA GLN A 757 -33.87 -55.93 -43.98
C GLN A 757 -34.09 -56.09 -42.46
N ARG A 758 -34.66 -55.10 -41.76
CA ARG A 758 -34.96 -55.21 -40.32
C ARG A 758 -36.10 -56.21 -40.10
N PRO A 759 -35.96 -57.19 -39.18
CA PRO A 759 -37.08 -58.02 -38.79
C PRO A 759 -38.16 -57.13 -38.17
N ARG A 760 -39.40 -57.19 -38.70
CA ARG A 760 -40.57 -56.60 -38.06
C ARG A 760 -40.76 -57.32 -36.73
N VAL A 761 -40.39 -56.69 -35.62
CA VAL A 761 -40.86 -57.12 -34.30
C VAL A 761 -42.36 -56.84 -34.31
N GLN A 762 -43.16 -57.88 -34.55
CA GLN A 762 -44.58 -57.81 -34.26
C GLN A 762 -44.74 -57.59 -32.75
N ASP A 763 -45.59 -56.63 -32.40
CA ASP A 763 -46.15 -56.37 -31.07
C ASP A 763 -46.82 -57.64 -30.50
N GLU A 764 -46.05 -58.61 -30.00
CA GLU A 764 -46.60 -59.74 -29.24
C GLU A 764 -46.60 -59.48 -27.72
N MET A 765 -46.02 -58.38 -27.23
CA MET A 765 -46.00 -58.06 -25.79
C MET A 765 -47.18 -57.19 -25.31
N TYR A 766 -48.02 -56.65 -26.21
CA TYR A 766 -49.18 -55.82 -25.83
C TYR A 766 -50.54 -56.53 -25.94
N SER A 767 -50.59 -57.75 -26.49
CA SER A 767 -51.81 -58.57 -26.52
C SER A 767 -52.15 -59.21 -25.16
N ASP A 768 -51.17 -59.40 -24.27
CA ASP A 768 -51.40 -59.98 -22.93
C ASP A 768 -51.84 -58.94 -21.87
N ALA A 769 -51.68 -57.64 -22.14
CA ALA A 769 -52.10 -56.59 -21.20
C ALA A 769 -53.59 -56.22 -21.31
N LEU A 770 -54.30 -56.71 -22.33
CA LEU A 770 -55.73 -56.43 -22.56
C LEU A 770 -56.67 -57.53 -22.03
N GLN A 771 -56.15 -58.54 -21.32
CA GLN A 771 -56.95 -59.58 -20.64
C GLN A 771 -56.87 -59.54 -19.11
N SER A 772 -56.63 -58.38 -18.51
CA SER A 772 -56.75 -58.18 -17.06
C SER A 772 -58.01 -57.37 -16.72
N THR A 773 -59.11 -58.07 -16.45
CA THR A 773 -60.29 -57.50 -15.77
C THR A 773 -59.99 -57.28 -14.29
N ALA A 774 -59.51 -56.10 -13.90
CA ALA A 774 -59.56 -55.67 -12.50
C ALA A 774 -59.62 -54.14 -12.38
N PHE A 775 -60.66 -53.70 -11.67
CA PHE A 775 -61.05 -52.35 -11.26
C PHE A 775 -59.97 -51.60 -10.42
N PRO A 776 -60.10 -50.27 -10.22
CA PRO A 776 -59.00 -49.37 -9.89
C PRO A 776 -58.44 -49.52 -8.45
N PRO A 777 -57.22 -49.03 -8.16
CA PRO A 777 -56.59 -49.15 -6.86
C PRO A 777 -57.29 -48.32 -5.77
N PRO A 778 -57.30 -48.80 -4.50
CA PRO A 778 -58.09 -48.24 -3.41
C PRO A 778 -57.51 -46.94 -2.84
N THR A 779 -58.40 -46.05 -2.40
CA THR A 779 -58.11 -44.77 -1.74
C THR A 779 -57.58 -44.99 -0.30
N PRO A 780 -56.48 -44.36 0.13
CA PRO A 780 -55.97 -44.48 1.50
C PRO A 780 -56.84 -43.70 2.52
N PRO A 781 -56.85 -44.13 3.80
CA PRO A 781 -57.80 -43.68 4.82
C PRO A 781 -57.49 -42.27 5.36
N ARG A 782 -58.53 -41.54 5.75
CA ARG A 782 -58.43 -40.29 6.53
C ARG A 782 -58.56 -40.65 8.01
N GLU A 783 -57.55 -40.37 8.81
CA GLU A 783 -57.66 -40.37 10.27
C GLU A 783 -57.89 -38.94 10.78
N HIS A 784 -58.74 -38.87 11.81
CA HIS A 784 -59.22 -37.68 12.52
C HIS A 784 -58.23 -37.18 13.56
#